data_AF-A0A8C7TL42-F1
#
_entry.id   AF-A0A8C7TL42-F1
#
_cell.length_a   1.000
_cell.length_b   1.000
_cell.length_c   1.000
_cell.angle_alpha   90.00
_cell.angle_beta   90.00
_cell.angle_gamma   90.00
#
_symmetry.space_group_name_H-M   'P 1'
#
loop_
_entity.id
_entity.type
_entity.pdbx_description
1 polymer ?
#
loop_
_entity_poly.entity_id
_entity_poly.type
_entity_poly.pdbx_seq_one_letter_code
_entity_poly.pdbx_strand_id
1 'polypeptide(L)'
;TAQPGTPALDIERCDLESRINNTTHHTDQNGLDRLIVRRGLPFTITLHLRSGSQFEAGVSTFRLIVEIGPLPKEQSGTKSTFSLTDSALKTAWSVSTNSPPGNVVSLSVSSPPDVPIGLYSLTLDQGQKVKLGEFVLLFNPWCAKDAVYMEEERDRQEYVLSQAGLIYKGTTKRIKASPWTFGQFEPGMLDICLKLLDENPKYSSDADADCSGRRNPVYVTRVISAMVSINSNDDKGVLVGNWSGDYDDGVRPSHWTESVAILHQWADNCCQRVRYGQCWVFAAVACTVSRALGIPCRVVTNFGSAHDTNSNLLIEFLYDEDGNDISDDSVWNFHVWVDNWMARPDLDAGYDGWQASDPTPQEKSEGVFCCGPVPLKAIKEGELNLKYDAPFVFAEVNADVVEYVKLTNGRMVKMGGSSIDVGHFISTKAVGSDERHDITHLYKHPEGSLQEREVFERAKHHHELQQKGEEPGLKVKIKVSPDMDIGADFDVFAVTNNTEADKTCRVMFYARIVSYDGKPGANCGFIEDLTMEVPTGKEKRLPLRLEYVDYGNTITSDRLIQLVLIVIESSPREFHKAKRTIVLENPDIAIKLLGEPRVNQKLSAQISLQNPLPEPLQNCFFSVIGAGLTDGKILIQNVGTVGPKQEVKYTVEFTPTSTGSRTLTVDFDSDKLSNIKGYLNIEIKE
;
A
#
# COMPACT_ATOMS: atom_id res chain seq x y z
N THR A 1 -39.61 33.34 -41.03
CA THR A 1 -40.71 33.36 -40.05
C THR A 1 -40.27 32.55 -38.86
N ALA A 2 -39.85 33.23 -37.79
CA ALA A 2 -39.38 32.60 -36.56
C ALA A 2 -40.53 31.82 -35.92
N GLN A 3 -40.29 30.56 -35.56
CA GLN A 3 -41.19 29.85 -34.65
C GLN A 3 -41.27 30.67 -33.34
N PRO A 4 -42.46 30.76 -32.70
CA PRO A 4 -42.58 31.41 -31.39
C PRO A 4 -41.59 30.75 -30.44
N GLY A 5 -40.69 31.53 -29.84
CA GLY A 5 -39.70 31.03 -28.91
C GLY A 5 -40.40 30.34 -27.75
N THR A 6 -40.02 29.09 -27.49
CA THR A 6 -40.41 28.37 -26.29
C THR A 6 -40.06 29.22 -25.07
N PRO A 7 -40.99 29.43 -24.12
CA PRO A 7 -40.71 30.24 -22.94
C PRO A 7 -39.57 29.59 -22.15
N ALA A 8 -38.52 30.38 -21.90
CA ALA A 8 -37.41 29.95 -21.06
C ALA A 8 -37.91 29.67 -19.63
N LEU A 9 -37.36 28.62 -19.00
CA LEU A 9 -37.63 28.31 -17.61
C LEU A 9 -36.94 29.34 -16.73
N ASP A 10 -37.71 30.07 -15.93
CA ASP A 10 -37.18 31.04 -14.97
C ASP A 10 -36.83 30.32 -13.67
N ILE A 11 -35.55 29.94 -13.53
CA ILE A 11 -35.05 29.12 -12.44
C ILE A 11 -34.81 30.00 -11.20
N GLU A 12 -35.54 29.73 -10.12
CA GLU A 12 -35.35 30.37 -8.82
C GLU A 12 -34.14 29.78 -8.08
N ARG A 13 -34.10 28.45 -8.00
CA ARG A 13 -33.01 27.69 -7.37
C ARG A 13 -32.91 26.27 -7.93
N CYS A 14 -31.74 25.69 -7.83
CA CYS A 14 -31.45 24.29 -8.13
C CYS A 14 -31.07 23.57 -6.84
N ASP A 15 -31.75 22.46 -6.55
CA ASP A 15 -31.33 21.51 -5.51
C ASP A 15 -30.59 20.35 -6.18
N LEU A 16 -29.37 20.06 -5.73
CA LEU A 16 -28.57 18.95 -6.25
C LEU A 16 -28.92 17.62 -5.57
N GLU A 17 -29.88 17.60 -4.64
CA GLU A 17 -30.36 16.42 -3.93
C GLU A 17 -29.21 15.59 -3.31
N SER A 18 -28.16 16.29 -2.84
CA SER A 18 -26.87 15.70 -2.45
C SER A 18 -27.03 14.59 -1.42
N ARG A 19 -27.94 14.73 -0.46
CA ARG A 19 -28.19 13.70 0.56
C ARG A 19 -28.64 12.38 -0.06
N ILE A 20 -29.65 12.40 -0.92
CA ILE A 20 -30.25 11.20 -1.52
C ILE A 20 -29.29 10.59 -2.54
N ASN A 21 -28.68 11.43 -3.36
CA ASN A 21 -27.73 10.99 -4.37
C ASN A 21 -26.49 10.36 -3.71
N ASN A 22 -25.87 11.01 -2.72
CA ASN A 22 -24.64 10.47 -2.12
C ASN A 22 -24.88 9.11 -1.44
N THR A 23 -26.03 8.91 -0.78
CA THR A 23 -26.40 7.60 -0.24
C THR A 23 -26.59 6.55 -1.35
N THR A 24 -27.26 6.90 -2.43
CA THR A 24 -27.49 5.99 -3.57
C THR A 24 -26.19 5.63 -4.30
N HIS A 25 -25.23 6.56 -4.31
CA HIS A 25 -23.93 6.40 -4.97
C HIS A 25 -22.83 5.86 -4.05
N HIS A 26 -23.13 5.51 -2.80
CA HIS A 26 -22.14 5.03 -1.82
C HIS A 26 -20.98 6.03 -1.63
N THR A 27 -21.33 7.31 -1.45
CA THR A 27 -20.41 8.44 -1.26
C THR A 27 -20.78 9.28 -0.04
N ASP A 28 -21.82 8.90 0.71
CA ASP A 28 -22.34 9.58 1.91
C ASP A 28 -21.31 9.70 3.05
N GLN A 29 -20.33 8.80 3.10
CA GLN A 29 -19.21 8.91 4.06
C GLN A 29 -18.33 10.14 3.84
N ASN A 30 -18.33 10.74 2.63
CA ASN A 30 -17.61 12.00 2.34
C ASN A 30 -18.38 13.25 2.82
N GLY A 31 -19.53 13.07 3.49
CA GLY A 31 -20.45 14.13 3.84
C GLY A 31 -21.60 14.27 2.84
N LEU A 32 -22.58 15.10 3.23
CA LEU A 32 -23.88 15.24 2.54
C LEU A 32 -24.12 16.66 2.00
N ASP A 33 -23.16 17.57 2.22
CA ASP A 33 -23.30 19.00 1.90
C ASP A 33 -23.01 19.32 0.42
N ARG A 34 -22.30 18.44 -0.28
CA ARG A 34 -21.95 18.58 -1.70
C ARG A 34 -22.28 17.32 -2.47
N LEU A 35 -22.59 17.46 -3.76
CA LEU A 35 -22.93 16.34 -4.63
C LEU A 35 -21.66 15.57 -5.04
N ILE A 36 -21.57 14.30 -4.64
CA ILE A 36 -20.49 13.38 -5.01
C ILE A 36 -21.15 12.13 -5.56
N VAL A 37 -20.90 11.85 -6.83
CA VAL A 37 -21.57 10.76 -7.56
C VAL A 37 -20.52 9.90 -8.27
N ARG A 38 -20.95 8.72 -8.72
CA ARG A 38 -20.14 7.75 -9.44
C ARG A 38 -20.63 7.62 -10.86
N ARG A 39 -19.72 7.58 -11.83
CA ARG A 39 -20.05 7.52 -13.26
C ARG A 39 -20.88 6.29 -13.62
N GLY A 40 -21.70 6.37 -14.66
CA GLY A 40 -22.52 5.25 -15.12
C GLY A 40 -23.73 4.91 -14.23
N LEU A 41 -24.02 5.72 -13.20
CA LEU A 41 -25.24 5.65 -12.39
C LEU A 41 -25.96 7.00 -12.45
N PRO A 42 -27.29 7.06 -12.68
CA PRO A 42 -28.02 8.32 -12.71
C PRO A 42 -28.16 8.96 -11.32
N PHE A 43 -28.11 10.29 -11.29
CA PHE A 43 -28.40 11.11 -10.10
C PHE A 43 -29.51 12.12 -10.40
N THR A 44 -30.15 12.61 -9.35
CA THR A 44 -31.32 13.51 -9.47
C THR A 44 -30.95 14.95 -9.13
N ILE A 45 -31.47 15.92 -9.87
CA ILE A 45 -31.44 17.33 -9.48
C ILE A 45 -32.85 17.91 -9.59
N THR A 46 -33.20 18.86 -8.74
CA THR A 46 -34.54 19.46 -8.69
C THR A 46 -34.47 20.95 -8.99
N LEU A 47 -35.11 21.39 -10.07
CA LEU A 47 -35.26 22.79 -10.42
C LEU A 47 -36.55 23.35 -9.82
N HIS A 48 -36.42 24.47 -9.09
CA HIS A 48 -37.56 25.25 -8.62
C HIS A 48 -37.70 26.49 -9.51
N LEU A 49 -38.86 26.64 -10.14
CA LEU A 49 -39.17 27.73 -11.06
C LEU A 49 -39.91 28.86 -10.34
N ARG A 50 -39.61 30.11 -10.73
CA ARG A 50 -40.31 31.29 -10.20
C ARG A 50 -41.78 31.28 -10.58
N SER A 51 -42.58 31.98 -9.78
CA SER A 51 -44.02 32.16 -10.05
C SER A 51 -44.24 32.76 -11.45
N GLY A 52 -45.00 32.05 -12.29
CA GLY A 52 -45.28 32.43 -13.68
C GLY A 52 -44.49 31.63 -14.72
N SER A 53 -43.49 30.84 -14.31
CA SER A 53 -42.81 29.87 -15.17
C SER A 53 -43.27 28.45 -14.82
N GLN A 54 -43.57 27.66 -15.85
CA GLN A 54 -43.96 26.25 -15.70
C GLN A 54 -43.20 25.40 -16.71
N PHE A 55 -42.79 24.22 -16.25
CA PHE A 55 -42.29 23.19 -17.13
C PHE A 55 -43.45 22.45 -17.77
N GLU A 56 -43.38 22.30 -19.09
CA GLU A 56 -44.34 21.54 -19.88
C GLU A 56 -43.59 20.49 -20.69
N ALA A 57 -43.87 19.21 -20.42
CA ALA A 57 -43.24 18.10 -21.13
C ALA A 57 -43.50 18.19 -22.64
N GLY A 58 -42.45 18.05 -23.45
CA GLY A 58 -42.52 18.15 -24.92
C GLY A 58 -42.62 19.58 -25.46
N VAL A 59 -42.84 20.59 -24.60
CA VAL A 59 -42.83 22.01 -24.97
C VAL A 59 -41.55 22.67 -24.48
N SER A 60 -41.25 22.59 -23.19
CA SER A 60 -40.04 23.21 -22.63
C SER A 60 -38.77 22.54 -23.18
N THR A 61 -37.89 23.32 -23.81
CA THR A 61 -36.62 22.84 -24.36
C THR A 61 -35.43 23.48 -23.65
N PHE A 62 -34.45 22.66 -23.29
CA PHE A 62 -33.19 23.10 -22.72
C PHE A 62 -32.09 22.07 -22.94
N ARG A 63 -30.85 22.50 -22.76
CA ARG A 63 -29.67 21.65 -22.79
C ARG A 63 -28.96 21.74 -21.45
N LEU A 64 -28.37 20.63 -21.02
CA LEU A 64 -27.38 20.62 -19.96
C LEU A 64 -26.00 20.55 -20.59
N ILE A 65 -25.06 21.26 -19.97
CA ILE A 65 -23.66 21.31 -20.31
C ILE A 65 -22.90 20.88 -19.06
N VAL A 66 -22.08 19.84 -19.19
CA VAL A 66 -21.13 19.40 -18.17
C VAL A 66 -19.71 19.66 -18.66
N GLU A 67 -18.88 20.23 -17.80
CA GLU A 67 -17.51 20.64 -18.12
C GLU A 67 -16.57 20.27 -16.97
N ILE A 68 -15.41 19.68 -17.30
CA ILE A 68 -14.31 19.36 -16.37
C ILE A 68 -13.00 19.94 -16.89
N GLY A 69 -12.12 20.34 -15.96
CA GLY A 69 -10.79 20.85 -16.27
C GLY A 69 -10.79 22.31 -16.74
N PRO A 70 -9.59 22.88 -16.96
CA PRO A 70 -9.44 24.31 -17.24
C PRO A 70 -9.77 24.69 -18.69
N LEU A 71 -9.71 23.72 -19.62
CA LEU A 71 -9.96 23.94 -21.05
C LEU A 71 -10.90 22.86 -21.63
N PRO A 72 -12.19 22.84 -21.23
CA PRO A 72 -13.13 21.78 -21.62
C PRO A 72 -13.41 21.74 -23.13
N LYS A 73 -13.32 20.56 -23.75
CA LYS A 73 -13.63 20.33 -25.17
C LYS A 73 -14.47 19.08 -25.37
N GLU A 74 -15.36 19.12 -26.36
CA GLU A 74 -16.19 17.95 -26.70
C GLU A 74 -15.34 16.83 -27.30
N GLN A 75 -14.30 17.14 -28.08
CA GLN A 75 -13.45 16.11 -28.71
C GLN A 75 -12.63 15.31 -27.69
N SER A 76 -12.20 15.93 -26.59
CA SER A 76 -11.50 15.26 -25.49
C SER A 76 -12.48 14.63 -24.48
N GLY A 77 -13.78 14.86 -24.64
CA GLY A 77 -14.83 14.41 -23.72
C GLY A 77 -14.75 15.05 -22.33
N THR A 78 -14.00 16.15 -22.19
CA THR A 78 -14.00 17.01 -21.00
C THR A 78 -15.16 18.01 -21.00
N LYS A 79 -15.92 18.06 -22.09
CA LYS A 79 -17.20 18.77 -22.22
C LYS A 79 -18.26 17.88 -22.86
N SER A 80 -19.52 18.01 -22.43
CA SER A 80 -20.66 17.40 -23.12
C SER A 80 -21.90 18.27 -23.01
N THR A 81 -22.60 18.43 -24.14
CA THR A 81 -23.87 19.14 -24.25
C THR A 81 -24.97 18.16 -24.63
N PHE A 82 -26.03 18.05 -23.84
CA PHE A 82 -27.10 17.07 -24.06
C PHE A 82 -28.47 17.66 -23.74
N SER A 83 -29.49 17.24 -24.50
CA SER A 83 -30.86 17.74 -24.39
C SER A 83 -31.74 16.76 -23.62
N LEU A 84 -32.92 17.22 -23.20
CA LEU A 84 -33.92 16.36 -22.57
C LEU A 84 -34.32 15.19 -23.48
N THR A 85 -34.29 13.98 -22.94
CA THR A 85 -34.69 12.73 -23.60
C THR A 85 -35.79 12.03 -22.79
N ASP A 86 -36.56 11.16 -23.46
CA ASP A 86 -37.64 10.39 -22.80
C ASP A 86 -37.10 9.38 -21.78
N SER A 87 -35.86 8.91 -21.95
CA SER A 87 -35.20 7.96 -21.06
C SER A 87 -33.70 8.19 -20.97
N ALA A 88 -33.09 7.68 -19.90
CA ALA A 88 -31.65 7.73 -19.68
C ALA A 88 -30.90 6.85 -20.70
N LEU A 89 -29.88 7.42 -21.32
CA LEU A 89 -28.98 6.72 -22.23
C LEU A 89 -27.86 6.06 -21.43
N LYS A 90 -27.51 4.81 -21.81
CA LYS A 90 -26.47 4.02 -21.12
C LYS A 90 -25.04 4.32 -21.57
N THR A 91 -24.86 5.03 -22.68
CA THR A 91 -23.57 5.20 -23.38
C THR A 91 -23.23 6.66 -23.65
N ALA A 92 -24.08 7.59 -23.23
CA ALA A 92 -23.92 9.01 -23.46
C ALA A 92 -24.46 9.78 -22.27
N TRP A 93 -23.97 11.00 -22.08
CA TRP A 93 -24.63 11.92 -21.15
C TRP A 93 -26.08 12.13 -21.58
N SER A 94 -26.99 12.06 -20.62
CA SER A 94 -28.42 12.24 -20.88
C SER A 94 -29.11 12.86 -19.68
N VAL A 95 -30.23 13.51 -19.96
CA VAL A 95 -31.14 14.02 -18.93
C VAL A 95 -32.55 13.63 -19.31
N SER A 96 -33.28 13.03 -18.37
CA SER A 96 -34.69 12.71 -18.53
C SER A 96 -35.50 13.26 -17.37
N THR A 97 -36.81 13.36 -17.56
CA THR A 97 -37.74 13.80 -16.51
C THR A 97 -39.05 13.05 -16.64
N ASN A 98 -39.58 12.63 -15.48
CA ASN A 98 -40.94 12.11 -15.36
C ASN A 98 -41.83 13.10 -14.58
N SER A 99 -41.38 14.35 -14.41
CA SER A 99 -42.09 15.35 -13.63
C SER A 99 -43.37 15.78 -14.33
N PRO A 100 -44.52 15.87 -13.63
CA PRO A 100 -45.73 16.45 -14.19
C PRO A 100 -45.51 17.95 -14.49
N PRO A 101 -46.40 18.56 -15.30
CA PRO A 101 -46.35 20.00 -15.51
C PRO A 101 -46.44 20.77 -14.19
N GLY A 102 -45.57 21.76 -14.00
CA GLY A 102 -45.51 22.50 -12.75
C GLY A 102 -44.28 23.38 -12.60
N ASN A 103 -44.11 23.92 -11.39
CA ASN A 103 -43.01 24.81 -11.02
C ASN A 103 -41.85 24.08 -10.31
N VAL A 104 -41.93 22.75 -10.16
CA VAL A 104 -40.88 21.91 -9.60
C VAL A 104 -40.59 20.81 -10.61
N VAL A 105 -39.33 20.73 -11.07
CA VAL A 105 -38.90 19.79 -12.09
C VAL A 105 -37.76 18.95 -11.54
N SER A 106 -38.02 17.68 -11.31
CA SER A 106 -36.99 16.69 -10.99
C SER A 106 -36.41 16.14 -12.30
N LEU A 107 -35.09 16.28 -12.46
CA LEU A 107 -34.33 15.83 -13.62
C LEU A 107 -33.41 14.69 -13.20
N SER A 108 -33.43 13.59 -13.94
CA SER A 108 -32.47 12.50 -13.78
C SER A 108 -31.35 12.68 -14.79
N VAL A 109 -30.13 12.95 -14.29
CA VAL A 109 -28.92 13.12 -15.09
C VAL A 109 -28.13 11.82 -15.04
N SER A 110 -27.74 11.30 -16.20
CA SER A 110 -26.94 10.07 -16.31
C SER A 110 -25.66 10.33 -17.07
N SER A 111 -24.53 9.86 -16.54
CA SER A 111 -23.25 9.87 -17.24
C SER A 111 -22.97 8.52 -17.91
N PRO A 112 -22.15 8.47 -18.97
CA PRO A 112 -21.51 7.24 -19.41
C PRO A 112 -20.59 6.66 -18.32
N PRO A 113 -20.25 5.35 -18.37
CA PRO A 113 -19.32 4.72 -17.44
C PRO A 113 -17.83 4.96 -17.78
N ASP A 114 -17.51 5.61 -18.91
CA ASP A 114 -16.15 5.81 -19.43
C ASP A 114 -15.78 7.30 -19.57
N VAL A 115 -16.46 8.17 -18.81
CA VAL A 115 -16.13 9.59 -18.73
C VAL A 115 -15.01 9.86 -17.72
N PRO A 116 -14.28 10.99 -17.87
CA PRO A 116 -13.33 11.44 -16.88
C PRO A 116 -13.90 11.53 -15.47
N ILE A 117 -13.09 11.23 -14.48
CA ILE A 117 -13.40 11.52 -13.07
C ILE A 117 -12.85 12.90 -12.69
N GLY A 118 -13.46 13.54 -11.69
CA GLY A 118 -13.02 14.82 -11.14
C GLY A 118 -14.16 15.80 -10.84
N LEU A 119 -13.82 17.06 -10.65
CA LEU A 119 -14.79 18.13 -10.38
C LEU A 119 -15.41 18.64 -11.67
N TYR A 120 -16.72 18.51 -11.78
CA TYR A 120 -17.53 18.98 -12.90
C TYR A 120 -18.32 20.23 -12.53
N SER A 121 -18.45 21.13 -13.50
CA SER A 121 -19.47 22.19 -13.48
C SER A 121 -20.69 21.77 -14.28
N LEU A 122 -21.88 22.11 -13.78
CA LEU A 122 -23.17 21.85 -14.44
C LEU A 122 -23.85 23.17 -14.80
N THR A 123 -24.15 23.34 -16.08
CA THR A 123 -24.80 24.53 -16.63
C THR A 123 -26.02 24.14 -17.44
N LEU A 124 -27.11 24.89 -17.30
CA LEU A 124 -28.28 24.78 -18.16
C LEU A 124 -28.26 25.89 -19.21
N ASP A 125 -28.56 25.53 -20.45
CA ASP A 125 -28.58 26.43 -21.61
C ASP A 125 -29.94 26.38 -22.32
N GLN A 126 -30.60 27.54 -22.37
CA GLN A 126 -31.87 27.78 -23.05
C GLN A 126 -31.78 28.99 -24.02
N GLY A 127 -30.56 29.31 -24.48
CA GLY A 127 -30.22 30.59 -25.09
C GLY A 127 -29.64 31.60 -24.09
N GLN A 128 -29.91 31.39 -22.79
CA GLN A 128 -29.16 31.98 -21.69
C GLN A 128 -28.57 30.84 -20.85
N LYS A 129 -27.29 30.98 -20.46
CA LYS A 129 -26.58 30.02 -19.63
C LYS A 129 -26.77 30.33 -18.16
N VAL A 130 -27.18 29.33 -17.39
CA VAL A 130 -27.39 29.39 -15.94
C VAL A 130 -26.56 28.30 -15.28
N LYS A 131 -25.59 28.66 -14.43
CA LYS A 131 -24.83 27.68 -13.64
C LYS A 131 -25.74 27.08 -12.58
N LEU A 132 -25.93 25.76 -12.62
CA LEU A 132 -26.77 25.03 -11.68
C LEU A 132 -25.99 24.59 -10.43
N GLY A 133 -24.70 24.30 -10.57
CA GLY A 133 -23.85 23.86 -9.47
C GLY A 133 -22.58 23.17 -9.94
N GLU A 134 -21.91 22.52 -9.00
CA GLU A 134 -20.72 21.68 -9.22
C GLU A 134 -20.92 20.33 -8.53
N PHE A 135 -20.29 19.30 -9.06
CA PHE A 135 -20.34 17.96 -8.48
C PHE A 135 -19.04 17.20 -8.76
N VAL A 136 -18.68 16.29 -7.87
CA VAL A 136 -17.53 15.40 -8.09
C VAL A 136 -18.03 14.09 -8.69
N LEU A 137 -17.40 13.65 -9.77
CA LEU A 137 -17.67 12.37 -10.41
C LEU A 137 -16.50 11.41 -10.18
N LEU A 138 -16.78 10.23 -9.60
CA LEU A 138 -15.80 9.20 -9.26
C LEU A 138 -15.96 7.95 -10.13
N PHE A 139 -14.98 7.05 -10.06
CA PHE A 139 -15.10 5.69 -10.60
C PHE A 139 -16.22 4.91 -9.90
N ASN A 140 -16.82 3.96 -10.61
CA ASN A 140 -17.99 3.23 -10.14
C ASN A 140 -17.81 1.70 -10.09
N PRO A 141 -17.34 1.15 -8.96
CA PRO A 141 -17.24 -0.29 -8.74
C PRO A 141 -18.58 -1.04 -8.76
N TRP A 142 -19.72 -0.34 -8.64
CA TRP A 142 -21.06 -0.93 -8.68
C TRP A 142 -21.66 -0.97 -10.09
N CYS A 143 -21.04 -0.28 -11.07
CA CYS A 143 -21.55 -0.26 -12.44
C CYS A 143 -20.87 -1.34 -13.28
N ALA A 144 -21.63 -2.35 -13.71
CA ALA A 144 -21.14 -3.48 -14.53
C ALA A 144 -20.45 -3.11 -15.85
N LYS A 145 -20.58 -1.86 -16.30
CA LYS A 145 -19.94 -1.34 -17.52
C LYS A 145 -18.72 -0.47 -17.24
N ASP A 146 -18.45 -0.14 -15.98
CA ASP A 146 -17.27 0.59 -15.59
C ASP A 146 -16.06 -0.35 -15.60
N ALA A 147 -14.91 0.15 -16.04
CA ALA A 147 -13.65 -0.59 -16.05
C ALA A 147 -13.23 -1.06 -14.64
N VAL A 148 -13.72 -0.45 -13.55
CA VAL A 148 -13.40 -0.87 -12.18
C VAL A 148 -14.52 -1.71 -11.52
N TYR A 149 -15.46 -2.23 -12.30
CA TYR A 149 -16.57 -3.03 -11.77
C TYR A 149 -16.09 -4.22 -10.94
N MET A 150 -16.62 -4.34 -9.74
CA MET A 150 -16.35 -5.46 -8.83
C MET A 150 -17.69 -6.06 -8.41
N GLU A 151 -17.92 -7.33 -8.75
CA GLU A 151 -19.23 -7.98 -8.63
C GLU A 151 -19.66 -8.16 -7.17
N GLU A 152 -18.76 -8.67 -6.33
CA GLU A 152 -19.02 -9.02 -4.96
C GLU A 152 -19.16 -7.78 -4.06
N GLU A 153 -20.31 -7.64 -3.39
CA GLU A 153 -20.57 -6.51 -2.50
C GLU A 153 -19.58 -6.44 -1.33
N ARG A 154 -19.22 -7.59 -0.75
CA ARG A 154 -18.25 -7.64 0.36
C ARG A 154 -16.88 -7.11 -0.05
N ASP A 155 -16.47 -7.39 -1.28
CA ASP A 155 -15.19 -6.92 -1.82
C ASP A 155 -15.24 -5.41 -2.06
N ARG A 156 -16.36 -4.86 -2.55
CA ARG A 156 -16.55 -3.40 -2.65
C ARG A 156 -16.51 -2.72 -1.28
N GLN A 157 -17.11 -3.33 -0.26
CA GLN A 157 -17.03 -2.83 1.12
C GLN A 157 -15.57 -2.80 1.61
N GLU A 158 -14.78 -3.86 1.42
CA GLU A 158 -13.39 -3.91 1.87
C GLU A 158 -12.44 -3.01 1.05
N TYR A 159 -12.52 -3.09 -0.27
CA TYR A 159 -11.52 -2.51 -1.17
C TYR A 159 -11.82 -1.08 -1.62
N VAL A 160 -13.00 -0.54 -1.27
CA VAL A 160 -13.39 0.85 -1.59
C VAL A 160 -13.82 1.60 -0.34
N LEU A 161 -14.73 1.03 0.47
CA LEU A 161 -15.38 1.76 1.56
C LEU A 161 -14.68 1.61 2.92
N SER A 162 -13.92 0.54 3.15
CA SER A 162 -13.19 0.36 4.40
C SER A 162 -12.08 1.42 4.54
N GLN A 163 -12.10 2.15 5.65
CA GLN A 163 -11.12 3.19 5.97
C GLN A 163 -9.96 2.70 6.86
N ALA A 164 -10.05 1.45 7.33
CA ALA A 164 -9.03 0.81 8.15
C ALA A 164 -8.46 -0.42 7.43
N GLY A 165 -7.18 -0.67 7.63
CA GLY A 165 -6.47 -1.78 7.02
C GLY A 165 -5.36 -2.33 7.90
N LEU A 166 -4.76 -3.42 7.43
CA LEU A 166 -3.61 -4.05 8.04
C LEU A 166 -2.50 -4.16 6.98
N ILE A 167 -1.31 -3.76 7.38
CA ILE A 167 -0.09 -3.90 6.59
C ILE A 167 0.76 -4.98 7.26
N TYR A 168 1.15 -6.00 6.50
CA TYR A 168 1.97 -7.08 7.03
C TYR A 168 3.44 -6.71 6.93
N LYS A 169 4.20 -6.98 8.01
CA LYS A 169 5.64 -6.68 8.14
C LYS A 169 6.35 -7.84 8.85
N GLY A 170 7.67 -7.78 8.94
CA GLY A 170 8.50 -8.77 9.64
C GLY A 170 9.20 -9.72 8.67
N THR A 171 9.11 -11.03 8.92
CA THR A 171 9.79 -12.06 8.10
C THR A 171 8.85 -13.20 7.74
N THR A 172 9.26 -14.04 6.79
CA THR A 172 8.53 -15.25 6.38
C THR A 172 8.18 -16.21 7.53
N LYS A 173 8.93 -16.17 8.64
CA LYS A 173 8.67 -17.01 9.83
C LYS A 173 7.84 -16.32 10.90
N ARG A 174 7.83 -14.98 10.91
CA ARG A 174 7.08 -14.15 11.87
C ARG A 174 6.49 -12.95 11.16
N ILE A 175 5.28 -13.15 10.65
CA ILE A 175 4.49 -12.12 10.00
C ILE A 175 3.68 -11.38 11.05
N LYS A 176 3.83 -10.06 11.13
CA LYS A 176 3.08 -9.21 12.05
C LYS A 176 2.18 -8.26 11.27
N ALA A 177 0.96 -8.08 11.76
CA ALA A 177 0.03 -7.09 11.24
C ALA A 177 0.28 -5.73 11.93
N SER A 178 0.42 -4.69 11.13
CA SER A 178 0.49 -3.30 11.56
C SER A 178 -0.81 -2.60 11.14
N PRO A 179 -1.58 -2.03 12.08
CA PRO A 179 -2.79 -1.28 11.72
C PRO A 179 -2.44 -0.03 10.91
N TRP A 180 -3.34 0.34 10.01
CA TRP A 180 -3.25 1.58 9.23
C TRP A 180 -4.63 2.19 9.01
N THR A 181 -4.76 3.49 9.19
CA THR A 181 -5.96 4.25 8.84
C THR A 181 -5.78 4.90 7.48
N PHE A 182 -6.46 4.37 6.46
CA PHE A 182 -6.49 4.97 5.13
C PHE A 182 -7.26 6.29 5.14
N GLY A 183 -8.40 6.33 5.85
CA GLY A 183 -9.17 7.55 6.11
C GLY A 183 -9.60 8.32 4.86
N GLN A 184 -9.88 7.62 3.74
CA GLN A 184 -10.17 8.27 2.46
C GLN A 184 -11.42 9.16 2.46
N PHE A 185 -12.28 9.06 3.48
CA PHE A 185 -13.48 9.89 3.63
C PHE A 185 -13.38 10.92 4.76
N GLU A 186 -12.21 11.02 5.42
CA GLU A 186 -11.97 12.07 6.40
C GLU A 186 -12.05 13.47 5.73
N PRO A 187 -12.40 14.53 6.49
CA PRO A 187 -12.67 15.85 5.93
C PRO A 187 -11.55 16.39 5.03
N GLY A 188 -11.89 16.75 3.79
CA GLY A 188 -10.95 17.33 2.82
C GLY A 188 -10.11 16.32 2.03
N MET A 189 -10.10 15.04 2.42
CA MET A 189 -9.25 14.01 1.77
C MET A 189 -9.56 13.84 0.29
N LEU A 190 -10.83 13.84 -0.11
CA LEU A 190 -11.22 13.73 -1.51
C LEU A 190 -10.68 14.92 -2.34
N ASP A 191 -10.71 16.14 -1.80
CA ASP A 191 -10.19 17.32 -2.51
C ASP A 191 -8.67 17.27 -2.65
N ILE A 192 -7.99 16.77 -1.62
CA ILE A 192 -6.54 16.55 -1.67
C ILE A 192 -6.20 15.49 -2.73
N CYS A 193 -6.98 14.42 -2.84
CA CYS A 193 -6.79 13.39 -3.86
C CYS A 193 -7.02 13.93 -5.27
N LEU A 194 -8.01 14.80 -5.48
CA LEU A 194 -8.22 15.48 -6.76
C LEU A 194 -7.09 16.47 -7.07
N LYS A 195 -6.65 17.24 -6.08
CA LYS A 195 -5.50 18.16 -6.19
C LYS A 195 -4.21 17.41 -6.55
N LEU A 196 -4.00 16.21 -6.01
CA LEU A 196 -2.88 15.36 -6.39
C LEU A 196 -2.87 15.03 -7.89
N LEU A 197 -4.03 14.80 -8.49
CA LEU A 197 -4.13 14.64 -9.95
C LEU A 197 -3.82 15.96 -10.67
N ASP A 198 -4.24 17.11 -10.16
CA ASP A 198 -3.96 18.42 -10.79
C ASP A 198 -2.49 18.86 -10.66
N GLU A 199 -1.77 18.37 -9.65
CA GLU A 199 -0.36 18.71 -9.42
C GLU A 199 0.62 17.80 -10.16
N ASN A 200 0.11 16.85 -10.94
CA ASN A 200 0.97 15.91 -11.66
C ASN A 200 1.65 16.56 -12.89
N PRO A 201 2.88 16.14 -13.26
CA PRO A 201 3.61 16.73 -14.38
C PRO A 201 2.86 16.70 -15.73
N LYS A 202 2.02 15.67 -15.98
CA LYS A 202 1.24 15.55 -17.22
C LYS A 202 0.15 16.62 -17.29
N TYR A 203 -0.48 16.96 -16.16
CA TYR A 203 -1.43 18.07 -16.09
C TYR A 203 -0.76 19.41 -16.36
N SER A 204 0.41 19.65 -15.77
CA SER A 204 1.18 20.87 -16.02
C SER A 204 1.62 21.01 -17.47
N SER A 205 1.90 19.89 -18.15
CA SER A 205 2.28 19.87 -19.56
C SER A 205 1.09 20.05 -20.52
N ASP A 206 -0.02 19.35 -20.28
CA ASP A 206 -1.25 19.44 -21.07
C ASP A 206 -2.47 19.03 -20.21
N ALA A 207 -3.09 20.04 -19.59
CA ALA A 207 -4.20 19.83 -18.66
C ALA A 207 -5.44 19.21 -19.31
N ASP A 208 -5.73 19.47 -20.59
CA ASP A 208 -6.89 18.89 -21.28
C ASP A 208 -6.64 17.42 -21.61
N ALA A 209 -5.43 17.07 -22.07
CA ALA A 209 -5.05 15.68 -22.30
C ALA A 209 -5.03 14.86 -21.00
N ASP A 210 -4.51 15.42 -19.91
CA ASP A 210 -4.54 14.80 -18.58
C ASP A 210 -5.98 14.60 -18.09
N CYS A 211 -6.80 15.65 -18.08
CA CYS A 211 -8.22 15.55 -17.68
C CYS A 211 -8.98 14.52 -18.53
N SER A 212 -8.74 14.48 -19.84
CA SER A 212 -9.32 13.44 -20.71
C SER A 212 -8.86 12.04 -20.33
N GLY A 213 -7.57 11.87 -20.04
CA GLY A 213 -6.94 10.61 -19.63
C GLY A 213 -7.48 10.04 -18.31
N ARG A 214 -7.96 10.90 -17.40
CA ARG A 214 -8.59 10.50 -16.13
C ARG A 214 -9.83 9.63 -16.28
N ARG A 215 -10.35 9.40 -17.50
CA ARG A 215 -11.37 8.38 -17.76
C ARG A 215 -10.88 6.94 -17.57
N ASN A 216 -9.57 6.72 -17.67
CA ASN A 216 -8.96 5.40 -17.67
C ASN A 216 -8.34 5.09 -16.30
N PRO A 217 -8.78 4.05 -15.57
CA PRO A 217 -8.18 3.69 -14.30
C PRO A 217 -6.70 3.29 -14.41
N VAL A 218 -6.26 2.77 -15.56
CA VAL A 218 -4.83 2.46 -15.83
C VAL A 218 -4.00 3.73 -15.80
N TYR A 219 -4.49 4.79 -16.46
CA TYR A 219 -3.82 6.09 -16.48
C TYR A 219 -3.76 6.71 -15.09
N VAL A 220 -4.90 6.74 -14.38
CA VAL A 220 -5.00 7.30 -13.03
C VAL A 220 -4.09 6.56 -12.05
N THR A 221 -4.07 5.22 -12.09
CA THR A 221 -3.19 4.40 -11.23
C THR A 221 -1.71 4.73 -11.46
N ARG A 222 -1.31 4.89 -12.72
CA ARG A 222 0.07 5.27 -13.06
C ARG A 222 0.43 6.69 -12.61
N VAL A 223 -0.52 7.64 -12.68
CA VAL A 223 -0.34 8.99 -12.11
C VAL A 223 -0.22 8.94 -10.59
N ILE A 224 -1.02 8.11 -9.90
CA ILE A 224 -0.95 7.94 -8.45
C ILE A 224 0.42 7.37 -8.05
N SER A 225 0.86 6.27 -8.68
CA SER A 225 2.17 5.66 -8.42
C SER A 225 3.30 6.68 -8.54
N ALA A 226 3.29 7.47 -9.62
CA ALA A 226 4.26 8.54 -9.82
C ALA A 226 4.14 9.65 -8.75
N MET A 227 2.94 10.16 -8.47
CA MET A 227 2.78 11.30 -7.56
C MET A 227 3.08 10.96 -6.10
N VAL A 228 2.84 9.72 -5.69
CA VAL A 228 3.12 9.27 -4.33
C VAL A 228 4.63 9.23 -4.06
N SER A 229 5.46 8.90 -5.07
CA SER A 229 6.92 8.95 -4.96
C SER A 229 7.58 9.77 -6.06
N ILE A 230 8.07 10.96 -5.72
CA ILE A 230 8.95 11.71 -6.63
C ILE A 230 10.21 12.20 -5.92
N ASN A 231 11.35 11.73 -6.42
CA ASN A 231 12.70 12.02 -5.92
C ASN A 231 13.42 13.16 -6.65
N SER A 232 12.82 13.78 -7.68
CA SER A 232 13.43 14.95 -8.33
C SER A 232 13.17 16.22 -7.50
N ASN A 233 14.11 17.17 -7.54
CA ASN A 233 14.03 18.39 -6.73
C ASN A 233 12.96 19.39 -7.19
N ASP A 234 12.47 19.24 -8.43
CA ASP A 234 11.57 20.20 -9.07
C ASP A 234 10.09 19.74 -9.06
N ASP A 235 9.79 18.58 -8.48
CA ASP A 235 8.47 17.95 -8.54
C ASP A 235 7.66 18.03 -7.24
N LYS A 236 6.33 18.09 -7.38
CA LYS A 236 5.34 18.22 -6.28
C LYS A 236 4.83 16.87 -5.74
N GLY A 237 5.68 15.85 -5.70
CA GLY A 237 5.32 14.53 -5.15
C GLY A 237 4.89 14.60 -3.67
N VAL A 238 4.26 13.54 -3.17
CA VAL A 238 3.71 13.53 -1.80
C VAL A 238 4.80 13.27 -0.75
N LEU A 239 5.60 12.22 -0.91
CA LEU A 239 6.53 11.75 0.12
C LEU A 239 7.99 11.75 -0.35
N VAL A 240 8.91 12.01 0.59
CA VAL A 240 10.36 11.78 0.41
C VAL A 240 10.74 10.42 0.99
N GLY A 241 11.38 9.58 0.19
CA GLY A 241 11.91 8.29 0.67
C GLY A 241 13.19 8.45 1.49
N ASN A 242 13.30 7.77 2.62
CA ASN A 242 14.54 7.73 3.42
C ASN A 242 14.73 6.39 4.16
N TRP A 243 15.86 5.74 3.89
CA TRP A 243 16.28 4.46 4.47
C TRP A 243 17.61 4.55 5.23
N SER A 244 18.11 5.76 5.50
CA SER A 244 19.40 5.96 6.17
C SER A 244 19.39 5.61 7.66
N GLY A 245 18.20 5.61 8.29
CA GLY A 245 18.03 5.49 9.74
C GLY A 245 18.08 6.83 10.48
N ASP A 246 18.51 7.91 9.82
CA ASP A 246 18.48 9.28 10.32
C ASP A 246 17.25 10.02 9.77
N TYR A 247 16.47 10.60 10.67
CA TYR A 247 15.21 11.27 10.38
C TYR A 247 15.06 12.59 11.15
N ASP A 248 16.15 13.19 11.62
CA ASP A 248 16.13 14.33 12.56
C ASP A 248 15.39 15.57 12.01
N ASP A 249 15.30 15.73 10.69
CA ASP A 249 14.62 16.83 10.00
C ASP A 249 13.22 16.46 9.46
N GLY A 250 12.67 15.31 9.86
CA GLY A 250 11.36 14.83 9.41
C GLY A 250 10.67 13.88 10.39
N VAL A 251 9.61 13.24 9.91
CA VAL A 251 8.89 12.19 10.65
C VAL A 251 9.47 10.84 10.27
N ARG A 252 9.86 10.05 11.28
CA ARG A 252 10.31 8.66 11.10
C ARG A 252 9.20 7.85 10.41
N PRO A 253 9.49 7.09 9.33
CA PRO A 253 8.47 6.35 8.57
C PRO A 253 7.61 5.38 9.39
N SER A 254 8.15 4.84 10.49
CA SER A 254 7.44 3.92 11.39
C SER A 254 6.46 4.60 12.35
N HIS A 255 6.55 5.93 12.53
CA HIS A 255 5.61 6.67 13.37
C HIS A 255 4.27 6.89 12.65
N TRP A 256 4.26 6.89 11.32
CA TRP A 256 3.01 6.98 10.57
C TRP A 256 2.10 5.79 10.87
N THR A 257 0.85 6.10 11.16
CA THR A 257 -0.23 5.13 11.39
C THR A 257 -1.43 5.39 10.47
N GLU A 258 -1.37 6.45 9.68
CA GLU A 258 -2.46 6.88 8.81
C GLU A 258 -1.95 7.65 7.58
N SER A 259 -2.74 7.63 6.51
CA SER A 259 -2.48 8.42 5.30
C SER A 259 -2.99 9.86 5.41
N VAL A 260 -3.94 10.10 6.32
CA VAL A 260 -4.67 11.37 6.47
C VAL A 260 -3.71 12.51 6.82
N ALA A 261 -2.95 12.39 7.91
CA ALA A 261 -1.96 13.38 8.31
C ALA A 261 -0.94 13.68 7.20
N ILE A 262 -0.48 12.66 6.48
CA ILE A 262 0.50 12.81 5.38
C ILE A 262 -0.09 13.69 4.26
N LEU A 263 -1.29 13.34 3.79
CA LEU A 263 -1.92 14.04 2.66
C LEU A 263 -2.34 15.47 3.02
N HIS A 264 -2.83 15.69 4.25
CA HIS A 264 -3.07 17.04 4.76
C HIS A 264 -1.78 17.86 4.85
N GLN A 265 -0.72 17.31 5.45
CA GLN A 265 0.56 18.00 5.56
C GLN A 265 1.12 18.37 4.17
N TRP A 266 0.98 17.51 3.18
CA TRP A 266 1.36 17.82 1.80
C TRP A 266 0.51 18.97 1.25
N ALA A 267 -0.82 18.88 1.37
CA ALA A 267 -1.74 19.86 0.80
C ALA A 267 -1.61 21.26 1.44
N ASP A 268 -1.49 21.31 2.76
CA ASP A 268 -1.41 22.54 3.57
C ASP A 268 -0.08 23.26 3.37
N ASN A 269 1.00 22.50 3.16
CA ASN A 269 2.33 23.06 2.89
C ASN A 269 2.56 23.30 1.39
N CYS A 270 1.54 23.77 0.67
CA CYS A 270 1.62 24.12 -0.75
C CYS A 270 2.17 22.98 -1.64
N CYS A 271 1.79 21.74 -1.36
CA CYS A 271 2.24 20.54 -2.09
C CYS A 271 3.75 20.30 -1.98
N GLN A 272 4.38 20.76 -0.88
CA GLN A 272 5.73 20.37 -0.53
C GLN A 272 5.77 18.93 -0.01
N ARG A 273 6.83 18.22 -0.40
CA ARG A 273 7.04 16.80 -0.07
C ARG A 273 7.12 16.60 1.46
N VAL A 274 6.38 15.63 1.96
CA VAL A 274 6.37 15.21 3.37
C VAL A 274 7.55 14.28 3.64
N ARG A 275 8.31 14.59 4.70
CA ARG A 275 9.45 13.81 5.16
C ARG A 275 9.03 12.97 6.37
N TYR A 276 9.20 11.65 6.42
CA TYR A 276 9.69 10.72 5.41
C TYR A 276 8.75 9.52 5.23
N GLY A 277 8.89 8.82 4.11
CA GLY A 277 8.18 7.59 3.78
C GLY A 277 9.10 6.42 3.46
N GLN A 278 8.58 5.21 3.59
CA GLN A 278 9.16 3.93 3.16
C GLN A 278 8.08 3.11 2.45
N CYS A 279 8.41 1.94 1.87
CA CYS A 279 7.52 1.22 0.93
C CYS A 279 6.07 1.08 1.42
N TRP A 280 5.85 0.68 2.68
CA TRP A 280 4.50 0.57 3.23
C TRP A 280 3.75 1.89 3.35
N VAL A 281 4.46 3.00 3.60
CA VAL A 281 3.87 4.34 3.69
C VAL A 281 3.44 4.78 2.29
N PHE A 282 4.28 4.57 1.27
CA PHE A 282 3.93 4.86 -0.12
C PHE A 282 2.72 4.02 -0.56
N ALA A 283 2.76 2.70 -0.33
CA ALA A 283 1.65 1.81 -0.67
C ALA A 283 0.34 2.21 0.04
N ALA A 284 0.40 2.59 1.31
CA ALA A 284 -0.78 2.96 2.05
C ALA A 284 -1.39 4.30 1.59
N VAL A 285 -0.55 5.30 1.26
CA VAL A 285 -1.02 6.56 0.66
C VAL A 285 -1.61 6.31 -0.73
N ALA A 286 -0.96 5.51 -1.57
CA ALA A 286 -1.49 5.14 -2.88
C ALA A 286 -2.84 4.43 -2.76
N CYS A 287 -2.99 3.51 -1.80
CA CYS A 287 -4.26 2.83 -1.53
C CYS A 287 -5.35 3.81 -1.11
N THR A 288 -5.05 4.76 -0.21
CA THR A 288 -5.98 5.83 0.18
C THR A 288 -6.47 6.61 -1.03
N VAL A 289 -5.57 7.05 -1.92
CA VAL A 289 -5.93 7.85 -3.08
C VAL A 289 -6.75 7.03 -4.09
N SER A 290 -6.35 5.80 -4.39
CA SER A 290 -7.12 4.90 -5.25
C SER A 290 -8.54 4.68 -4.72
N ARG A 291 -8.70 4.40 -3.42
CA ARG A 291 -10.00 4.21 -2.77
C ARG A 291 -10.86 5.47 -2.79
N ALA A 292 -10.27 6.64 -2.49
CA ALA A 292 -10.95 7.93 -2.54
C ALA A 292 -11.55 8.21 -3.94
N LEU A 293 -10.80 7.89 -4.99
CA LEU A 293 -11.22 8.09 -6.38
C LEU A 293 -12.20 7.00 -6.88
N GLY A 294 -12.42 5.94 -6.10
CA GLY A 294 -13.33 4.84 -6.40
C GLY A 294 -12.71 3.66 -7.16
N ILE A 295 -11.38 3.54 -7.19
CA ILE A 295 -10.68 2.37 -7.73
C ILE A 295 -10.51 1.35 -6.59
N PRO A 296 -11.08 0.13 -6.68
CA PRO A 296 -10.91 -0.87 -5.63
C PRO A 296 -9.42 -1.23 -5.50
N CYS A 297 -8.90 -1.12 -4.28
CA CYS A 297 -7.47 -1.21 -4.03
C CYS A 297 -7.18 -1.93 -2.71
N ARG A 298 -6.09 -2.71 -2.67
CA ARG A 298 -5.56 -3.36 -1.47
C ARG A 298 -4.05 -3.23 -1.38
N VAL A 299 -3.53 -3.14 -0.15
CA VAL A 299 -2.09 -3.15 0.14
C VAL A 299 -1.60 -4.60 0.18
N VAL A 300 -0.48 -4.87 -0.47
CA VAL A 300 0.13 -6.20 -0.59
C VAL A 300 1.55 -6.16 -0.04
N THR A 301 1.89 -7.15 0.78
CA THR A 301 3.25 -7.35 1.29
C THR A 301 3.85 -8.60 0.68
N ASN A 302 5.03 -8.49 0.06
CA ASN A 302 5.86 -9.60 -0.38
C ASN A 302 7.01 -9.83 0.61
N PHE A 303 7.26 -11.07 1.04
CA PHE A 303 8.39 -11.39 1.94
C PHE A 303 9.54 -12.04 1.17
N GLY A 304 10.77 -11.60 1.45
CA GLY A 304 11.92 -11.93 0.59
C GLY A 304 11.75 -11.29 -0.78
N SER A 305 11.52 -9.97 -0.83
CA SER A 305 11.32 -9.28 -2.11
C SER A 305 12.67 -8.98 -2.73
N ALA A 306 12.88 -9.46 -3.95
CA ALA A 306 14.10 -9.17 -4.69
C ALA A 306 14.05 -7.75 -5.26
N HIS A 307 15.11 -6.98 -5.08
CA HIS A 307 15.33 -5.73 -5.78
C HIS A 307 16.47 -5.92 -6.78
N ASP A 308 16.10 -6.37 -7.99
CA ASP A 308 17.00 -6.61 -9.12
C ASP A 308 17.28 -5.30 -9.84
N THR A 309 18.53 -4.87 -9.84
CA THR A 309 18.96 -3.60 -10.46
C THR A 309 19.34 -3.73 -11.94
N ASN A 310 19.42 -4.95 -12.48
CA ASN A 310 19.90 -5.21 -13.83
C ASN A 310 18.91 -6.00 -14.71
N SER A 311 17.78 -6.43 -14.14
CA SER A 311 16.66 -7.13 -14.81
C SER A 311 17.03 -8.47 -15.44
N ASN A 312 18.10 -9.13 -14.97
CA ASN A 312 18.50 -10.46 -15.41
C ASN A 312 17.74 -11.59 -14.67
N LEU A 313 16.86 -11.24 -13.71
CA LEU A 313 16.10 -12.14 -12.85
C LEU A 313 16.96 -13.03 -11.93
N LEU A 314 18.21 -12.62 -11.73
CA LEU A 314 19.23 -13.27 -10.92
C LEU A 314 19.80 -12.25 -9.93
N ILE A 315 19.48 -12.40 -8.66
CA ILE A 315 20.08 -11.60 -7.59
C ILE A 315 21.45 -12.17 -7.26
N GLU A 316 22.49 -11.42 -7.60
CA GLU A 316 23.88 -11.83 -7.35
C GLU A 316 24.43 -11.13 -6.10
N PHE A 317 24.57 -11.86 -5.00
CA PHE A 317 25.32 -11.37 -3.86
C PHE A 317 26.81 -11.67 -4.03
N LEU A 318 27.61 -10.61 -3.98
CA LEU A 318 29.06 -10.65 -4.12
C LEU A 318 29.65 -10.35 -2.75
N TYR A 319 30.44 -11.27 -2.21
CA TYR A 319 31.15 -11.09 -0.95
C TYR A 319 32.66 -11.04 -1.18
N ASP A 320 33.40 -10.29 -0.37
CA ASP A 320 34.86 -10.41 -0.31
C ASP A 320 35.30 -11.61 0.56
N GLU A 321 36.62 -11.85 0.67
CA GLU A 321 37.16 -12.97 1.47
C GLU A 321 36.92 -12.81 2.98
N ASP A 322 36.64 -11.59 3.44
CA ASP A 322 36.33 -11.26 4.83
C ASP A 322 34.80 -11.35 5.11
N GLY A 323 34.01 -11.65 4.07
CA GLY A 323 32.56 -11.82 4.15
C GLY A 323 31.76 -10.51 4.10
N ASN A 324 32.39 -9.39 3.71
CA ASN A 324 31.68 -8.14 3.47
C ASN A 324 30.90 -8.21 2.17
N ASP A 325 29.69 -7.66 2.17
CA ASP A 325 28.81 -7.58 1.01
C ASP A 325 29.23 -6.41 0.12
N ILE A 326 29.42 -6.68 -1.17
CA ILE A 326 29.86 -5.73 -2.20
C ILE A 326 28.93 -5.77 -3.44
N SER A 327 27.71 -6.32 -3.32
CA SER A 327 26.72 -6.30 -4.41
C SER A 327 25.90 -5.01 -4.48
N ASP A 328 25.39 -4.72 -5.68
CA ASP A 328 24.40 -3.66 -5.90
C ASP A 328 22.95 -4.15 -5.69
N ASP A 329 22.70 -5.46 -5.87
CA ASP A 329 21.39 -6.07 -5.63
C ASP A 329 21.12 -6.31 -4.14
N SER A 330 19.83 -6.37 -3.78
CA SER A 330 19.40 -6.66 -2.42
C SER A 330 18.13 -7.50 -2.39
N VAL A 331 17.97 -8.26 -1.30
CA VAL A 331 16.70 -8.94 -0.98
C VAL A 331 16.17 -8.32 0.29
N TRP A 332 15.04 -7.64 0.17
CA TRP A 332 14.37 -6.99 1.29
C TRP A 332 13.63 -8.04 2.10
N ASN A 333 13.65 -7.91 3.43
CA ASN A 333 12.93 -8.86 4.29
C ASN A 333 11.44 -8.88 3.97
N PHE A 334 10.90 -7.70 3.65
CA PHE A 334 9.62 -7.52 3.00
C PHE A 334 9.60 -6.25 2.14
N HIS A 335 8.72 -6.24 1.15
CA HIS A 335 8.39 -5.07 0.35
C HIS A 335 6.87 -4.92 0.25
N VAL A 336 6.38 -3.71 0.07
CA VAL A 336 4.95 -3.41 0.11
C VAL A 336 4.54 -2.53 -1.07
N TRP A 337 3.53 -2.96 -1.82
CA TRP A 337 2.93 -2.25 -2.95
C TRP A 337 1.39 -2.31 -2.88
N VAL A 338 0.70 -1.93 -3.97
CA VAL A 338 -0.77 -2.03 -4.07
C VAL A 338 -1.24 -2.85 -5.26
N ASP A 339 -2.31 -3.62 -5.07
CA ASP A 339 -3.10 -4.19 -6.17
C ASP A 339 -4.33 -3.31 -6.42
N ASN A 340 -4.56 -2.91 -7.67
CA ASN A 340 -5.74 -2.15 -8.09
C ASN A 340 -6.60 -3.02 -9.01
N TRP A 341 -7.91 -3.07 -8.79
CA TRP A 341 -8.84 -3.85 -9.60
C TRP A 341 -9.34 -3.04 -10.79
N MET A 342 -9.07 -3.49 -12.01
CA MET A 342 -9.56 -2.85 -13.24
C MET A 342 -9.51 -3.78 -14.45
N ALA A 343 -10.27 -3.43 -15.48
CA ALA A 343 -10.14 -3.97 -16.82
C ALA A 343 -8.91 -3.39 -17.55
N ARG A 344 -8.37 -4.16 -18.50
CA ARG A 344 -7.20 -3.83 -19.33
C ARG A 344 -7.55 -3.85 -20.81
N PRO A 345 -8.39 -2.92 -21.30
CA PRO A 345 -8.76 -2.86 -22.71
C PRO A 345 -7.59 -2.47 -23.64
N ASP A 346 -6.47 -2.03 -23.06
CA ASP A 346 -5.21 -1.78 -23.75
C ASP A 346 -4.39 -3.06 -24.02
N LEU A 347 -4.79 -4.20 -23.43
CA LEU A 347 -4.18 -5.52 -23.61
C LEU A 347 -5.17 -6.51 -24.26
N ASP A 348 -4.67 -7.70 -24.60
CA ASP A 348 -5.52 -8.81 -25.05
C ASP A 348 -6.51 -9.25 -23.97
N ALA A 349 -7.57 -9.94 -24.38
CA ALA A 349 -8.60 -10.39 -23.45
C ALA A 349 -8.03 -11.34 -22.38
N GLY A 350 -8.44 -11.13 -21.13
CA GLY A 350 -8.10 -12.01 -20.00
C GLY A 350 -7.01 -11.51 -19.06
N TYR A 351 -6.61 -10.24 -19.16
CA TYR A 351 -5.74 -9.54 -18.18
C TYR A 351 -6.48 -8.57 -17.25
N ASP A 352 -7.82 -8.60 -17.28
CA ASP A 352 -8.66 -7.87 -16.33
C ASP A 352 -8.48 -8.42 -14.90
N GLY A 353 -8.82 -7.60 -13.91
CA GLY A 353 -8.78 -7.96 -12.49
C GLY A 353 -7.69 -7.21 -11.75
N TRP A 354 -7.00 -7.88 -10.82
CA TRP A 354 -5.95 -7.25 -10.02
C TRP A 354 -4.73 -6.89 -10.86
N GLN A 355 -4.27 -5.66 -10.68
CA GLN A 355 -3.06 -5.10 -11.29
C GLN A 355 -2.10 -4.61 -10.20
N ALA A 356 -0.88 -5.13 -10.16
CA ALA A 356 0.15 -4.68 -9.24
C ALA A 356 0.69 -3.31 -9.69
N SER A 357 0.82 -2.39 -8.75
CA SER A 357 1.45 -1.09 -8.95
C SER A 357 2.26 -0.76 -7.72
N ASP A 358 3.54 -0.46 -7.94
CA ASP A 358 4.45 -0.10 -6.86
C ASP A 358 4.71 1.40 -6.87
N PRO A 359 4.26 2.14 -5.83
CA PRO A 359 4.58 3.55 -5.67
C PRO A 359 5.94 3.77 -5.01
N THR A 360 6.76 2.74 -4.74
CA THR A 360 8.11 2.91 -4.19
C THR A 360 9.08 3.31 -5.29
N PRO A 361 9.92 4.35 -5.12
CA PRO A 361 10.79 4.84 -6.18
C PRO A 361 12.05 3.97 -6.31
N GLN A 362 11.88 2.78 -6.87
CA GLN A 362 12.95 1.80 -7.12
C GLN A 362 13.50 1.95 -8.54
N GLU A 363 12.65 1.80 -9.55
CA GLU A 363 13.02 1.88 -10.97
C GLU A 363 12.30 3.01 -11.71
N LYS A 364 12.92 3.47 -12.80
CA LYS A 364 12.32 4.47 -13.70
C LYS A 364 11.63 3.81 -14.87
N SER A 365 10.30 3.94 -14.93
CA SER A 365 9.52 3.61 -16.11
C SER A 365 9.34 4.85 -16.99
N GLU A 366 9.81 4.80 -18.24
CA GLU A 366 9.74 5.92 -19.19
C GLU A 366 10.39 7.22 -18.65
N GLY A 367 11.45 7.08 -17.82
CA GLY A 367 12.18 8.20 -17.23
C GLY A 367 11.58 8.78 -15.95
N VAL A 368 10.44 8.26 -15.49
CA VAL A 368 9.74 8.67 -14.26
C VAL A 368 9.77 7.53 -13.25
N PHE A 369 10.00 7.83 -11.98
CA PHE A 369 9.83 6.84 -10.90
C PHE A 369 8.35 6.51 -10.76
N CYS A 370 7.94 5.38 -11.34
CA CYS A 370 6.61 4.81 -11.23
C CYS A 370 6.68 3.36 -11.71
N CYS A 371 5.79 2.51 -11.18
CA CYS A 371 5.76 1.11 -11.56
C CYS A 371 4.31 0.60 -11.67
N GLY A 372 4.03 -0.09 -12.77
CA GLY A 372 2.73 -0.65 -13.10
C GLY A 372 1.76 0.37 -13.73
N PRO A 373 0.46 0.02 -13.83
CA PRO A 373 -0.14 -1.22 -13.35
C PRO A 373 0.14 -2.44 -14.26
N VAL A 374 0.55 -3.56 -13.67
CA VAL A 374 0.79 -4.85 -14.37
C VAL A 374 -0.22 -5.91 -13.97
N PRO A 375 -0.78 -6.71 -14.89
CA PRO A 375 -1.72 -7.76 -14.53
C PRO A 375 -1.04 -8.85 -13.70
N LEU A 376 -1.62 -9.25 -12.56
CA LEU A 376 -1.09 -10.36 -11.75
C LEU A 376 -0.96 -11.65 -12.56
N LYS A 377 -1.90 -11.88 -13.48
CA LYS A 377 -1.85 -13.01 -14.41
C LYS A 377 -0.60 -12.98 -15.31
N ALA A 378 -0.19 -11.80 -15.78
CA ALA A 378 1.01 -11.67 -16.61
C ALA A 378 2.27 -12.02 -15.81
N ILE A 379 2.32 -11.63 -14.54
CA ILE A 379 3.39 -12.01 -13.62
C ILE A 379 3.39 -13.52 -13.37
N LYS A 380 2.24 -14.08 -13.02
CA LYS A 380 2.09 -15.53 -12.79
C LYS A 380 2.48 -16.37 -14.00
N GLU A 381 2.20 -15.88 -15.19
CA GLU A 381 2.48 -16.56 -16.45
C GLU A 381 3.80 -16.11 -17.11
N GLY A 382 4.63 -15.28 -16.48
CA GLY A 382 5.93 -14.86 -17.04
C GLY A 382 5.84 -14.13 -18.38
N GLU A 383 4.78 -13.35 -18.59
CA GLU A 383 4.56 -12.59 -19.81
C GLU A 383 5.15 -11.18 -19.73
N LEU A 384 6.48 -11.13 -19.79
CA LEU A 384 7.26 -9.93 -19.43
C LEU A 384 7.23 -8.80 -20.48
N ASN A 385 6.68 -9.05 -21.66
CA ASN A 385 6.59 -8.02 -22.72
C ASN A 385 5.36 -7.12 -22.57
N LEU A 386 4.45 -7.43 -21.63
CA LEU A 386 3.23 -6.66 -21.44
C LEU A 386 3.51 -5.37 -20.69
N LYS A 387 2.78 -4.32 -21.08
CA LYS A 387 2.78 -3.08 -20.32
C LYS A 387 1.99 -3.27 -19.02
N TYR A 388 2.43 -2.74 -17.89
CA TYR A 388 3.62 -1.91 -17.66
C TYR A 388 4.60 -2.66 -16.75
N ASP A 389 5.90 -2.46 -16.90
CA ASP A 389 6.91 -2.83 -15.89
C ASP A 389 6.90 -4.31 -15.43
N ALA A 390 6.37 -5.21 -16.27
CA ALA A 390 6.26 -6.63 -15.95
C ALA A 390 7.59 -7.33 -15.61
N PRO A 391 8.73 -7.05 -16.28
CA PRO A 391 10.01 -7.65 -15.90
C PRO A 391 10.41 -7.35 -14.46
N PHE A 392 10.23 -6.10 -14.01
CA PHE A 392 10.59 -5.65 -12.68
C PHE A 392 9.76 -6.37 -11.60
N VAL A 393 8.43 -6.30 -11.72
CA VAL A 393 7.53 -6.95 -10.75
C VAL A 393 7.68 -8.48 -10.75
N PHE A 394 8.00 -9.07 -11.91
CA PHE A 394 8.29 -10.50 -11.97
C PHE A 394 9.57 -10.88 -11.21
N ALA A 395 10.63 -10.07 -11.34
CA ALA A 395 11.88 -10.26 -10.61
C ALA A 395 11.63 -10.24 -9.10
N GLU A 396 10.82 -9.28 -8.61
CA GLU A 396 10.54 -9.14 -7.17
C GLU A 396 10.00 -10.40 -6.50
N VAL A 397 9.30 -11.26 -7.25
CA VAL A 397 8.64 -12.47 -6.75
C VAL A 397 9.23 -13.79 -7.25
N ASN A 398 10.07 -13.78 -8.28
CA ASN A 398 10.61 -14.99 -8.91
C ASN A 398 12.14 -15.00 -9.11
N ALA A 399 12.89 -13.98 -8.65
CA ALA A 399 14.33 -13.97 -8.87
C ALA A 399 15.03 -15.12 -8.13
N ASP A 400 16.04 -15.71 -8.78
CA ASP A 400 16.95 -16.66 -8.14
C ASP A 400 18.03 -15.87 -7.39
N VAL A 401 18.43 -16.34 -6.22
CA VAL A 401 19.53 -15.74 -5.46
C VAL A 401 20.77 -16.60 -5.63
N VAL A 402 21.88 -16.03 -6.08
CA VAL A 402 23.18 -16.71 -6.14
C VAL A 402 24.20 -15.92 -5.35
N GLU A 403 24.98 -16.63 -4.53
CA GLU A 403 26.00 -16.01 -3.69
C GLU A 403 27.40 -16.43 -4.16
N TYR A 404 28.26 -15.45 -4.41
CA TYR A 404 29.67 -15.64 -4.77
C TYR A 404 30.60 -14.98 -3.76
N VAL A 405 31.79 -15.55 -3.58
CA VAL A 405 32.95 -14.87 -3.01
C VAL A 405 33.91 -14.47 -4.11
N LYS A 406 34.32 -13.21 -4.09
CA LYS A 406 35.42 -12.66 -4.87
C LYS A 406 36.71 -12.82 -4.08
N LEU A 407 37.54 -13.77 -4.52
CA LEU A 407 38.86 -13.99 -3.94
C LEU A 407 39.79 -12.80 -4.25
N THR A 408 40.85 -12.63 -3.44
CA THR A 408 41.86 -11.57 -3.63
C THR A 408 42.57 -11.63 -4.98
N ASN A 409 42.61 -12.81 -5.61
CA ASN A 409 43.13 -13.01 -6.96
C ASN A 409 42.13 -12.69 -8.09
N GLY A 410 40.94 -12.18 -7.76
CA GLY A 410 39.88 -11.81 -8.69
C GLY A 410 38.99 -12.95 -9.15
N ARG A 411 39.23 -14.20 -8.73
CA ARG A 411 38.39 -15.35 -9.06
C ARG A 411 37.10 -15.32 -8.24
N MET A 412 35.97 -15.53 -8.92
CA MET A 412 34.67 -15.75 -8.27
C MET A 412 34.48 -17.23 -7.93
N VAL A 413 34.04 -17.51 -6.70
CA VAL A 413 33.70 -18.85 -6.22
C VAL A 413 32.27 -18.82 -5.73
N LYS A 414 31.40 -19.65 -6.31
CA LYS A 414 30.02 -19.81 -5.86
C LYS A 414 30.02 -20.44 -4.47
N MET A 415 29.41 -19.78 -3.50
CA MET A 415 29.26 -20.26 -2.12
C MET A 415 27.92 -20.96 -1.89
N GLY A 416 26.92 -20.58 -2.68
CA GLY A 416 25.56 -21.01 -2.47
C GLY A 416 24.59 -20.25 -3.35
N GLY A 417 23.32 -20.40 -3.03
CA GLY A 417 22.21 -19.77 -3.71
C GLY A 417 20.90 -20.42 -3.30
N SER A 418 19.80 -19.76 -3.57
CA SER A 418 18.46 -20.27 -3.35
C SER A 418 17.57 -19.83 -4.50
N SER A 419 16.84 -20.78 -5.07
CA SER A 419 15.74 -20.51 -6.00
C SER A 419 14.38 -20.45 -5.28
N ILE A 420 14.39 -20.48 -3.94
CA ILE A 420 13.18 -20.63 -3.10
C ILE A 420 13.18 -19.64 -1.92
N ASP A 421 13.95 -18.56 -2.00
CA ASP A 421 14.05 -17.56 -0.92
C ASP A 421 13.32 -16.25 -1.27
N VAL A 422 12.88 -16.09 -2.53
CA VAL A 422 12.25 -14.89 -3.05
C VAL A 422 10.74 -15.10 -3.26
N GLY A 423 9.94 -14.08 -2.91
CA GLY A 423 8.52 -14.07 -3.28
C GLY A 423 7.61 -14.92 -2.39
N HIS A 424 7.73 -14.86 -1.06
CA HIS A 424 6.99 -15.73 -0.14
C HIS A 424 5.86 -15.03 0.59
N PHE A 425 4.85 -15.83 0.97
CA PHE A 425 3.73 -15.42 1.82
C PHE A 425 3.17 -14.05 1.43
N ILE A 426 2.97 -13.84 0.13
CA ILE A 426 2.49 -12.57 -0.40
C ILE A 426 1.11 -12.35 0.22
N SER A 427 0.98 -11.31 1.03
CA SER A 427 -0.09 -11.17 2.00
C SER A 427 -0.88 -9.89 1.81
N THR A 428 -2.20 -9.99 1.98
CA THR A 428 -3.12 -8.85 2.08
C THR A 428 -4.09 -9.09 3.23
N LYS A 429 -4.77 -8.03 3.70
CA LYS A 429 -5.88 -8.17 4.64
C LYS A 429 -7.02 -8.94 3.96
N ALA A 430 -7.65 -9.86 4.70
CA ALA A 430 -8.84 -10.57 4.24
C ALA A 430 -10.08 -9.66 4.20
N VAL A 431 -11.00 -9.98 3.30
CA VAL A 431 -12.27 -9.25 3.15
C VAL A 431 -13.12 -9.42 4.40
N GLY A 432 -13.42 -8.32 5.08
CA GLY A 432 -14.32 -8.30 6.23
C GLY A 432 -13.77 -8.93 7.52
N SER A 433 -12.47 -9.28 7.57
CA SER A 433 -11.81 -9.75 8.80
C SER A 433 -10.38 -9.20 8.92
N ASP A 434 -9.80 -9.33 10.11
CA ASP A 434 -8.40 -8.98 10.40
C ASP A 434 -7.43 -10.13 10.11
N GLU A 435 -7.92 -11.21 9.51
CA GLU A 435 -7.07 -12.35 9.16
C GLU A 435 -6.17 -12.03 7.96
N ARG A 436 -4.99 -12.66 7.96
CA ARG A 436 -4.07 -12.61 6.82
C ARG A 436 -4.59 -13.49 5.70
N HIS A 437 -4.77 -12.91 4.52
CA HIS A 437 -5.05 -13.65 3.31
C HIS A 437 -3.76 -13.82 2.49
N ASP A 438 -3.34 -15.07 2.31
CA ASP A 438 -2.20 -15.44 1.49
C ASP A 438 -2.59 -15.51 0.00
N ILE A 439 -1.95 -14.66 -0.80
CA ILE A 439 -2.21 -14.50 -2.23
C ILE A 439 -0.98 -14.85 -3.09
N THR A 440 0.02 -15.57 -2.56
CA THR A 440 1.20 -15.99 -3.34
C THR A 440 0.81 -16.72 -4.62
N HIS A 441 -0.24 -17.55 -4.55
CA HIS A 441 -0.76 -18.32 -5.68
C HIS A 441 -1.34 -17.46 -6.83
N LEU A 442 -1.57 -16.16 -6.61
CA LEU A 442 -1.96 -15.22 -7.66
C LEU A 442 -0.76 -14.66 -8.43
N TYR A 443 0.44 -14.70 -7.84
CA TYR A 443 1.67 -14.14 -8.40
C TYR A 443 2.60 -15.19 -9.00
N LYS A 444 2.62 -16.40 -8.45
CA LYS A 444 3.46 -17.49 -8.97
C LYS A 444 2.80 -18.85 -8.81
N HIS A 445 3.24 -19.81 -9.63
CA HIS A 445 2.88 -21.21 -9.49
C HIS A 445 3.65 -21.85 -8.31
N PRO A 446 3.20 -23.00 -7.77
CA PRO A 446 3.92 -23.67 -6.70
C PRO A 446 5.36 -24.04 -7.09
N GLU A 447 6.29 -23.83 -6.17
CA GLU A 447 7.70 -24.14 -6.37
C GLU A 447 7.93 -25.64 -6.64
N GLY A 448 8.76 -25.94 -7.64
CA GLY A 448 9.04 -27.27 -8.15
C GLY A 448 8.00 -27.83 -9.12
N SER A 449 6.94 -27.09 -9.44
CA SER A 449 5.89 -27.54 -10.38
C SER A 449 6.35 -27.50 -11.84
N LEU A 450 5.65 -28.22 -12.72
CA LEU A 450 5.90 -28.14 -14.16
C LEU A 450 5.56 -26.75 -14.72
N GLN A 451 4.48 -26.14 -14.22
CA GLN A 451 4.02 -24.83 -14.63
C GLN A 451 5.03 -23.74 -14.31
N GLU A 452 5.63 -23.77 -13.12
CA GLU A 452 6.72 -22.84 -12.77
C GLU A 452 7.87 -22.91 -13.78
N ARG A 453 8.31 -24.13 -14.13
CA ARG A 453 9.42 -24.32 -15.08
C ARG A 453 9.08 -23.77 -16.46
N GLU A 454 7.88 -24.05 -16.96
CA GLU A 454 7.39 -23.50 -18.23
C GLU A 454 7.35 -21.97 -18.21
N VAL A 455 6.98 -21.36 -17.09
CA VAL A 455 6.95 -19.91 -16.90
C VAL A 455 8.37 -19.33 -16.90
N PHE A 456 9.32 -19.99 -16.24
CA PHE A 456 10.71 -19.52 -16.19
C PHE A 456 11.36 -19.61 -17.58
N GLU A 457 11.12 -20.69 -18.33
CA GLU A 457 11.56 -20.80 -19.73
C GLU A 457 10.96 -19.68 -20.60
N ARG A 458 9.67 -19.38 -20.43
CA ARG A 458 8.97 -18.30 -21.16
C ARG A 458 9.53 -16.92 -20.83
N ALA A 459 9.84 -16.68 -19.57
CA ALA A 459 10.48 -15.47 -19.07
C ALA A 459 11.97 -15.35 -19.50
N LYS A 460 12.53 -16.38 -20.15
CA LYS A 460 13.97 -16.52 -20.43
C LYS A 460 14.81 -16.41 -19.16
N HIS A 461 14.25 -16.87 -18.05
CA HIS A 461 14.94 -16.98 -16.79
C HIS A 461 15.96 -18.12 -16.89
N HIS A 462 17.24 -17.77 -16.93
CA HIS A 462 18.32 -18.75 -16.96
C HIS A 462 18.50 -19.32 -15.56
N HIS A 463 17.87 -20.46 -15.28
CA HIS A 463 18.11 -21.25 -14.06
C HIS A 463 19.60 -21.64 -13.96
N GLU A 464 20.42 -20.79 -13.32
CA GLU A 464 21.80 -21.12 -12.96
C GLU A 464 21.85 -22.18 -11.83
N LEU A 465 20.73 -22.31 -11.12
CA LEU A 465 20.50 -23.27 -10.05
C LEU A 465 19.64 -24.43 -10.58
N GLN A 466 20.12 -25.19 -11.56
CA GLN A 466 19.52 -26.51 -11.79
C GLN A 466 19.52 -27.26 -10.46
N GLN A 467 18.35 -27.74 -10.01
CA GLN A 467 18.22 -28.65 -8.87
C GLN A 467 19.02 -29.91 -9.14
N LYS A 468 20.33 -29.84 -8.87
CA LYS A 468 21.09 -31.04 -8.58
C LYS A 468 20.46 -31.60 -7.30
N GLY A 469 19.96 -32.83 -7.38
CA GLY A 469 19.49 -33.53 -6.18
C GLY A 469 20.55 -33.49 -5.09
N GLU A 470 20.14 -33.62 -3.81
CA GLU A 470 21.02 -33.44 -2.64
C GLU A 470 22.45 -33.92 -2.91
N GLU A 471 23.37 -33.00 -3.19
CA GLU A 471 24.76 -33.38 -3.38
C GLU A 471 25.30 -33.86 -2.02
N PRO A 472 25.94 -35.04 -1.96
CA PRO A 472 26.57 -35.52 -0.74
C PRO A 472 27.68 -34.53 -0.32
N GLY A 473 27.84 -34.31 0.99
CA GLY A 473 28.81 -33.33 1.50
C GLY A 473 28.44 -32.67 2.82
N LEU A 474 29.12 -31.57 3.14
CA LEU A 474 28.92 -30.81 4.37
C LEU A 474 27.69 -29.91 4.21
N LYS A 475 26.69 -30.09 5.08
CA LYS A 475 25.50 -29.24 5.15
C LYS A 475 25.59 -28.32 6.36
N VAL A 476 25.29 -27.04 6.16
CA VAL A 476 25.31 -26.01 7.20
C VAL A 476 23.93 -25.37 7.34
N LYS A 477 23.49 -25.09 8.57
CA LYS A 477 22.20 -24.45 8.85
C LYS A 477 22.24 -23.65 10.16
N ILE A 478 21.38 -22.66 10.28
CA ILE A 478 21.22 -21.85 11.50
C ILE A 478 19.89 -22.20 12.19
N LYS A 479 19.97 -22.66 13.43
CA LYS A 479 18.81 -22.87 14.32
C LYS A 479 18.75 -21.77 15.37
N VAL A 480 17.55 -21.43 15.79
CA VAL A 480 17.31 -20.37 16.78
C VAL A 480 16.33 -20.88 17.82
N SER A 481 16.42 -20.32 19.02
CA SER A 481 15.47 -20.61 20.10
C SER A 481 14.08 -20.04 19.78
N PRO A 482 12.99 -20.66 20.27
CA PRO A 482 11.64 -20.21 19.95
C PRO A 482 11.27 -18.87 20.60
N ASP A 483 11.86 -18.50 21.73
CA ASP A 483 11.52 -17.26 22.43
C ASP A 483 12.70 -16.29 22.33
N MET A 484 12.49 -15.16 21.64
CA MET A 484 13.49 -14.12 21.37
C MET A 484 12.81 -12.76 21.53
N ASP A 485 12.55 -12.39 22.78
CA ASP A 485 11.92 -11.11 23.11
C ASP A 485 12.97 -10.00 23.15
N ILE A 486 12.57 -8.78 22.78
CA ILE A 486 13.44 -7.61 22.98
C ILE A 486 13.75 -7.43 24.47
N GLY A 487 15.03 -7.24 24.80
CA GLY A 487 15.47 -7.09 26.19
C GLY A 487 15.83 -8.41 26.87
N ALA A 488 15.78 -9.54 26.17
CA ALA A 488 16.20 -10.85 26.68
C ALA A 488 17.51 -11.31 26.05
N ASP A 489 18.27 -12.12 26.81
CA ASP A 489 19.43 -12.82 26.29
C ASP A 489 19.01 -14.19 25.74
N PHE A 490 19.50 -14.57 24.56
CA PHE A 490 19.10 -15.82 23.92
C PHE A 490 20.23 -16.45 23.10
N ASP A 491 20.10 -17.75 22.83
CA ASP A 491 21.08 -18.51 22.06
C ASP A 491 20.59 -18.81 20.64
N VAL A 492 21.52 -18.70 19.70
CA VAL A 492 21.39 -19.17 18.32
C VAL A 492 22.48 -20.19 18.03
N PHE A 493 22.23 -21.11 17.09
CA PHE A 493 23.07 -22.29 16.89
C PHE A 493 23.45 -22.43 15.42
N ALA A 494 24.76 -22.41 15.16
CA ALA A 494 25.32 -22.91 13.92
C ALA A 494 25.33 -24.44 13.98
N VAL A 495 24.82 -25.08 12.93
CA VAL A 495 24.68 -26.53 12.89
C VAL A 495 25.30 -27.05 11.61
N THR A 496 26.30 -27.91 11.77
CA THR A 496 26.99 -28.57 10.66
C THR A 496 26.72 -30.07 10.71
N ASN A 497 26.51 -30.67 9.54
CA ASN A 497 26.31 -32.10 9.40
C ASN A 497 27.06 -32.58 8.16
N ASN A 498 27.82 -33.67 8.26
CA ASN A 498 28.53 -34.23 7.13
C ASN A 498 28.20 -35.71 6.93
N THR A 499 28.05 -36.14 5.68
CA THR A 499 27.63 -37.51 5.33
C THR A 499 28.76 -38.39 4.81
N GLU A 500 29.97 -37.85 4.61
CA GLU A 500 31.03 -38.56 3.87
C GLU A 500 32.22 -38.99 4.74
N ALA A 501 32.92 -38.04 5.37
CA ALA A 501 34.18 -38.26 6.08
C ALA A 501 34.37 -37.24 7.23
N ASP A 502 35.33 -37.46 8.13
CA ASP A 502 35.60 -36.47 9.17
C ASP A 502 36.25 -35.24 8.52
N LYS A 503 35.66 -34.06 8.73
CA LYS A 503 36.11 -32.81 8.11
C LYS A 503 36.64 -31.83 9.15
N THR A 504 37.78 -31.21 8.84
CA THR A 504 38.31 -30.06 9.59
C THR A 504 37.86 -28.78 8.92
N CYS A 505 37.06 -27.99 9.64
CA CYS A 505 36.45 -26.77 9.12
C CYS A 505 36.87 -25.57 9.95
N ARG A 506 37.10 -24.43 9.30
CA ARG A 506 37.18 -23.12 9.95
C ARG A 506 35.79 -22.50 9.91
N VAL A 507 35.30 -22.06 11.06
CA VAL A 507 33.94 -21.54 11.21
C VAL A 507 34.00 -20.09 11.67
N MET A 508 33.26 -19.25 10.96
CA MET A 508 32.93 -17.89 11.35
C MET A 508 31.43 -17.82 11.54
N PHE A 509 30.98 -17.45 12.73
CA PHE A 509 29.56 -17.32 13.04
C PHE A 509 29.30 -16.00 13.74
N TYR A 510 28.58 -15.10 13.09
CA TYR A 510 28.33 -13.77 13.61
C TYR A 510 26.87 -13.34 13.45
N ALA A 511 26.50 -12.35 14.26
CA ALA A 511 25.21 -11.71 14.30
C ALA A 511 25.40 -10.20 14.11
N ARG A 512 24.63 -9.62 13.19
CA ARG A 512 24.63 -8.18 12.92
C ARG A 512 23.21 -7.65 12.84
N ILE A 513 23.01 -6.43 13.30
CA ILE A 513 21.73 -5.75 13.16
C ILE A 513 21.54 -5.40 11.69
N VAL A 514 20.29 -5.48 11.20
CA VAL A 514 19.95 -5.09 9.83
C VAL A 514 18.69 -4.23 9.83
N SER A 515 18.56 -3.35 8.86
CA SER A 515 17.28 -2.71 8.53
C SER A 515 16.41 -3.64 7.68
N TYR A 516 15.13 -3.31 7.55
CA TYR A 516 14.20 -4.18 6.81
C TYR A 516 14.54 -4.32 5.31
N ASP A 517 15.16 -3.31 4.69
CA ASP A 517 15.69 -3.34 3.31
C ASP A 517 16.97 -4.20 3.17
N GLY A 518 17.46 -4.78 4.26
CA GLY A 518 18.57 -5.73 4.27
C GLY A 518 19.95 -5.10 4.51
N LYS A 519 20.04 -3.77 4.67
CA LYS A 519 21.34 -3.12 4.90
C LYS A 519 21.93 -3.50 6.26
N PRO A 520 23.25 -3.82 6.30
CA PRO A 520 23.92 -4.20 7.52
C PRO A 520 24.22 -3.00 8.43
N GLY A 521 24.02 -3.19 9.73
CA GLY A 521 24.38 -2.28 10.81
C GLY A 521 25.47 -2.88 11.72
N ALA A 522 25.42 -2.53 13.02
CA ALA A 522 26.43 -2.96 13.99
C ALA A 522 26.41 -4.48 14.24
N ASN A 523 27.60 -5.04 14.51
CA ASN A 523 27.75 -6.42 14.99
C ASN A 523 27.31 -6.52 16.45
N CYS A 524 26.63 -7.61 16.82
CA CYS A 524 26.11 -7.86 18.17
C CYS A 524 26.42 -9.27 18.70
N GLY A 525 27.24 -10.03 17.98
CA GLY A 525 27.76 -11.32 18.44
C GLY A 525 28.69 -11.91 17.40
N PHE A 526 29.79 -12.53 17.82
CA PHE A 526 30.77 -13.10 16.91
C PHE A 526 31.51 -14.29 17.53
N ILE A 527 31.77 -15.28 16.69
CA ILE A 527 32.75 -16.34 16.89
C ILE A 527 33.64 -16.30 15.67
N GLU A 528 34.85 -15.79 15.87
CA GLU A 528 35.86 -15.68 14.82
C GLU A 528 36.79 -16.91 14.85
N ASP A 529 37.06 -17.45 13.66
CA ASP A 529 38.16 -18.38 13.40
C ASP A 529 38.24 -19.61 14.30
N LEU A 530 37.10 -20.20 14.61
CA LEU A 530 37.06 -21.46 15.33
C LEU A 530 37.34 -22.62 14.37
N THR A 531 38.47 -23.28 14.55
CA THR A 531 38.72 -24.59 13.93
C THR A 531 37.91 -25.66 14.67
N MET A 532 37.06 -26.38 13.94
CA MET A 532 36.29 -27.49 14.49
C MET A 532 36.36 -28.74 13.61
N GLU A 533 36.32 -29.89 14.28
CA GLU A 533 36.11 -31.18 13.62
C GLU A 533 34.62 -31.49 13.54
N VAL A 534 34.16 -31.84 12.34
CA VAL A 534 32.79 -32.30 12.06
C VAL A 534 32.86 -33.78 11.73
N PRO A 535 32.54 -34.69 12.68
CA PRO A 535 32.61 -36.12 12.46
C PRO A 535 31.52 -36.59 11.49
N THR A 536 31.83 -37.65 10.75
CA THR A 536 30.92 -38.29 9.81
C THR A 536 29.64 -38.76 10.49
N GLY A 537 28.49 -38.42 9.91
CA GLY A 537 27.17 -38.86 10.38
C GLY A 537 26.72 -38.22 11.70
N LYS A 538 27.45 -37.23 12.23
CA LYS A 538 27.08 -36.52 13.47
C LYS A 538 26.80 -35.05 13.20
N GLU A 539 25.71 -34.57 13.80
CA GLU A 539 25.39 -33.14 13.84
C GLU A 539 26.25 -32.45 14.91
N LYS A 540 27.07 -31.47 14.52
CA LYS A 540 27.79 -30.59 15.46
C LYS A 540 27.00 -29.28 15.62
N ARG A 541 26.88 -28.82 16.86
CA ARG A 541 26.21 -27.55 17.21
C ARG A 541 27.21 -26.62 17.88
N LEU A 542 27.24 -25.39 17.41
CA LEU A 542 28.02 -24.30 17.99
C LEU A 542 27.04 -23.20 18.44
N PRO A 543 26.91 -22.95 19.76
CA PRO A 543 26.06 -21.86 20.25
C PRO A 543 26.77 -20.50 20.09
N LEU A 544 26.00 -19.48 19.74
CA LEU A 544 26.35 -18.07 19.84
C LEU A 544 25.30 -17.43 20.76
N ARG A 545 25.76 -16.94 21.91
CA ARG A 545 24.93 -16.20 22.87
C ARG A 545 24.83 -14.76 22.41
N LEU A 546 23.60 -14.24 22.32
CA LEU A 546 23.34 -12.83 22.07
C LEU A 546 22.79 -12.21 23.35
N GLU A 547 23.55 -11.28 23.92
CA GLU A 547 23.18 -10.58 25.16
C GLU A 547 22.58 -9.22 24.83
N TYR A 548 21.58 -8.80 25.61
CA TYR A 548 20.90 -7.51 25.42
C TYR A 548 21.87 -6.33 25.44
N VAL A 549 22.95 -6.43 26.22
CA VAL A 549 23.98 -5.38 26.29
C VAL A 549 24.66 -5.12 24.94
N ASP A 550 24.75 -6.14 24.08
CA ASP A 550 25.47 -6.07 22.80
C ASP A 550 24.58 -5.50 21.67
N TYR A 551 23.28 -5.81 21.69
CA TYR A 551 22.36 -5.37 20.63
C TYR A 551 21.42 -4.22 21.07
N GLY A 552 21.22 -4.00 22.36
CA GLY A 552 20.15 -3.15 22.90
C GLY A 552 20.23 -1.68 22.47
N ASN A 553 21.44 -1.12 22.37
CA ASN A 553 21.65 0.28 21.99
C ASN A 553 21.63 0.52 20.48
N THR A 554 21.76 -0.53 19.68
CA THR A 554 21.97 -0.44 18.22
C THR A 554 20.80 -1.05 17.44
N ILE A 555 19.94 -1.85 18.07
CA ILE A 555 18.79 -2.49 17.43
C ILE A 555 17.82 -1.44 16.85
N THR A 556 17.51 -1.57 15.56
CA THR A 556 16.59 -0.67 14.86
C THR A 556 15.14 -0.92 15.29
N SER A 557 14.22 -0.02 14.93
CA SER A 557 12.77 -0.21 15.15
C SER A 557 12.18 -1.43 14.43
N ASP A 558 12.90 -1.97 13.45
CA ASP A 558 12.50 -3.19 12.72
C ASP A 558 12.78 -4.47 13.53
N ARG A 559 13.65 -4.38 14.54
CA ARG A 559 14.01 -5.50 15.45
C ARG A 559 14.64 -6.69 14.74
N LEU A 560 15.39 -6.43 13.67
CA LEU A 560 15.98 -7.47 12.84
C LEU A 560 17.46 -7.69 13.19
N ILE A 561 17.82 -8.95 13.40
CA ILE A 561 19.21 -9.41 13.53
C ILE A 561 19.45 -10.46 12.46
N GLN A 562 20.48 -10.27 11.64
CA GLN A 562 20.92 -11.21 10.64
C GLN A 562 22.06 -12.06 11.20
N LEU A 563 21.85 -13.36 11.15
CA LEU A 563 22.81 -14.39 11.52
C LEU A 563 23.50 -14.90 10.26
N VAL A 564 24.81 -14.93 10.25
CA VAL A 564 25.61 -15.40 9.12
C VAL A 564 26.62 -16.41 9.61
N LEU A 565 26.56 -17.60 9.01
CA LEU A 565 27.47 -18.71 9.24
C LEU A 565 28.27 -18.95 7.98
N ILE A 566 29.60 -18.84 8.06
CA ILE A 566 30.54 -19.21 7.01
C ILE A 566 31.38 -20.37 7.51
N VAL A 567 31.45 -21.45 6.73
CA VAL A 567 32.22 -22.65 7.04
C VAL A 567 33.16 -22.93 5.87
N ILE A 568 34.45 -22.96 6.17
CA ILE A 568 35.51 -23.19 5.19
C ILE A 568 36.10 -24.57 5.44
N GLU A 569 35.94 -25.46 4.48
CA GLU A 569 36.61 -26.76 4.50
C GLU A 569 38.09 -26.60 4.21
N SER A 570 38.94 -27.37 4.90
CA SER A 570 40.39 -27.25 4.73
C SER A 570 40.91 -28.03 3.51
N SER A 571 40.25 -29.11 3.10
CA SER A 571 40.68 -29.96 1.97
C SER A 571 39.53 -30.83 1.44
N PRO A 572 39.00 -30.59 0.22
CA PRO A 572 39.27 -29.42 -0.62
C PRO A 572 38.84 -28.10 0.05
N ARG A 573 39.40 -26.96 -0.40
CA ARG A 573 38.99 -25.64 0.11
C ARG A 573 37.65 -25.26 -0.49
N GLU A 574 36.58 -25.64 0.21
CA GLU A 574 35.20 -25.35 -0.13
C GLU A 574 34.59 -24.36 0.87
N PHE A 575 33.66 -23.54 0.39
CA PHE A 575 32.99 -22.53 1.18
C PHE A 575 31.52 -22.87 1.26
N HIS A 576 31.00 -22.90 2.48
CA HIS A 576 29.59 -23.10 2.76
C HIS A 576 29.07 -21.91 3.55
N LYS A 577 27.89 -21.43 3.20
CA LYS A 577 27.26 -20.32 3.88
C LYS A 577 25.82 -20.64 4.24
N ALA A 578 25.41 -20.22 5.44
CA ALA A 578 24.01 -20.16 5.82
C ALA A 578 23.72 -18.77 6.39
N LYS A 579 22.54 -18.24 6.04
CA LYS A 579 22.07 -16.93 6.49
C LYS A 579 20.66 -17.08 7.05
N ARG A 580 20.37 -16.34 8.12
CA ARG A 580 19.02 -16.31 8.71
C ARG A 580 18.78 -14.98 9.41
N THR A 581 17.73 -14.28 9.02
CA THR A 581 17.26 -13.10 9.75
C THR A 581 16.25 -13.51 10.82
N ILE A 582 16.41 -13.01 12.05
CA ILE A 582 15.46 -13.14 13.15
C ILE A 582 14.80 -11.79 13.44
N VAL A 583 13.56 -11.84 13.94
CA VAL A 583 12.80 -10.68 14.43
C VAL A 583 12.66 -10.84 15.93
N LEU A 584 13.03 -9.84 16.72
CA LEU A 584 12.75 -9.84 18.15
C LEU A 584 11.28 -9.50 18.42
N GLU A 585 10.68 -10.18 19.39
CA GLU A 585 9.29 -9.95 19.77
C GLU A 585 9.12 -8.64 20.53
N ASN A 586 8.01 -7.95 20.23
CA ASN A 586 7.65 -6.69 20.86
C ASN A 586 6.70 -6.98 22.03
N PRO A 587 6.65 -6.09 23.04
CA PRO A 587 5.60 -6.14 24.04
C PRO A 587 4.25 -5.83 23.39
N ASP A 588 3.20 -6.52 23.82
CA ASP A 588 1.84 -6.26 23.36
C ASP A 588 1.24 -5.03 24.06
N ILE A 589 0.44 -4.26 23.32
CA ILE A 589 -0.44 -3.24 23.88
C ILE A 589 -1.81 -3.86 24.10
N ALA A 590 -2.24 -3.95 25.35
CA ALA A 590 -3.59 -4.37 25.68
C ALA A 590 -4.52 -3.16 25.68
N ILE A 591 -5.63 -3.26 24.93
CA ILE A 591 -6.65 -2.21 24.80
C ILE A 591 -7.98 -2.78 25.26
N LYS A 592 -8.58 -2.16 26.28
CA LYS A 592 -9.87 -2.55 26.84
C LYS A 592 -10.87 -1.41 26.75
N LEU A 593 -11.96 -1.63 26.03
CA LEU A 593 -13.05 -0.67 25.93
C LEU A 593 -13.84 -0.59 27.24
N LEU A 594 -14.17 0.63 27.67
CA LEU A 594 -14.95 0.95 28.86
C LEU A 594 -16.15 1.82 28.46
N GLY A 595 -17.35 1.21 28.47
CA GLY A 595 -18.60 1.87 28.07
C GLY A 595 -19.22 1.25 26.82
N GLU A 596 -20.43 1.69 26.48
CA GLU A 596 -21.11 1.27 25.26
C GLU A 596 -20.71 2.20 24.09
N PRO A 597 -20.23 1.66 22.95
CA PRO A 597 -19.87 2.46 21.80
C PRO A 597 -21.12 2.99 21.08
N ARG A 598 -21.38 4.30 21.22
CA ARG A 598 -22.47 5.00 20.53
C ARG A 598 -22.01 6.34 19.97
N VAL A 599 -22.62 6.75 18.85
CA VAL A 599 -22.33 8.04 18.22
C VAL A 599 -22.67 9.19 19.18
N ASN A 600 -21.80 10.20 19.20
CA ASN A 600 -21.91 11.40 20.02
C ASN A 600 -21.97 11.15 21.54
N GLN A 601 -21.54 9.97 22.00
CA GLN A 601 -21.39 9.65 23.43
C GLN A 601 -19.92 9.46 23.78
N LYS A 602 -19.53 9.90 24.97
CA LYS A 602 -18.17 9.69 25.47
C LYS A 602 -17.92 8.20 25.66
N LEU A 603 -16.77 7.74 25.16
CA LEU A 603 -16.29 6.38 25.28
C LEU A 603 -14.87 6.42 25.84
N SER A 604 -14.51 5.43 26.65
CA SER A 604 -13.16 5.34 27.20
C SER A 604 -12.49 4.04 26.77
N ALA A 605 -11.17 4.07 26.58
CA ALA A 605 -10.35 2.89 26.41
C ALA A 605 -9.23 2.89 27.44
N GLN A 606 -9.08 1.79 28.17
CA GLN A 606 -7.93 1.53 29.02
C GLN A 606 -6.84 0.88 28.18
N ILE A 607 -5.66 1.47 28.18
CA ILE A 607 -4.50 1.04 27.41
C ILE A 607 -3.38 0.68 28.38
N SER A 608 -2.71 -0.44 28.14
CA SER A 608 -1.59 -0.88 28.97
C SER A 608 -0.49 -1.57 28.19
N LEU A 609 0.74 -1.39 28.65
CA LEU A 609 1.95 -2.01 28.11
C LEU A 609 2.88 -2.39 29.27
N GLN A 610 3.53 -3.56 29.17
CA GLN A 610 4.59 -3.97 30.07
C GLN A 610 5.96 -3.65 29.46
N ASN A 611 6.84 -2.98 30.22
CA ASN A 611 8.22 -2.75 29.80
C ASN A 611 8.96 -4.10 29.70
N PRO A 612 9.36 -4.57 28.51
CA PRO A 612 10.08 -5.83 28.35
C PRO A 612 11.56 -5.71 28.71
N LEU A 613 12.12 -4.51 28.85
CA LEU A 613 13.56 -4.31 29.03
C LEU A 613 14.00 -4.57 30.48
N PRO A 614 15.28 -4.95 30.68
CA PRO A 614 15.90 -5.04 31.99
C PRO A 614 16.25 -3.66 32.59
N GLU A 615 15.94 -2.57 31.89
CA GLU A 615 16.26 -1.19 32.25
C GLU A 615 15.04 -0.26 32.10
N PRO A 616 15.04 0.93 32.74
CA PRO A 616 13.91 1.85 32.65
C PRO A 616 13.81 2.50 31.26
N LEU A 617 12.56 2.72 30.84
CA LEU A 617 12.20 3.53 29.68
C LEU A 617 11.94 4.96 30.13
N GLN A 618 12.45 5.92 29.37
CA GLN A 618 12.29 7.36 29.60
C GLN A 618 11.45 7.99 28.50
N ASN A 619 10.87 9.16 28.80
CA ASN A 619 10.07 9.94 27.87
C ASN A 619 8.97 9.11 27.20
N CYS A 620 8.35 8.20 27.96
CA CYS A 620 7.32 7.31 27.44
C CYS A 620 6.05 8.09 27.14
N PHE A 621 5.47 7.87 25.97
CA PHE A 621 4.16 8.40 25.60
C PHE A 621 3.40 7.40 24.73
N PHE A 622 2.07 7.52 24.80
CA PHE A 622 1.17 6.84 23.89
C PHE A 622 0.52 7.85 22.95
N SER A 623 0.35 7.44 21.69
CA SER A 623 -0.42 8.17 20.69
C SER A 623 -1.64 7.34 20.29
N VAL A 624 -2.84 7.92 20.37
CA VAL A 624 -4.10 7.24 20.04
C VAL A 624 -4.81 7.99 18.94
N ILE A 625 -5.24 7.27 17.91
CA ILE A 625 -5.99 7.84 16.79
C ILE A 625 -7.02 6.84 16.26
N GLY A 626 -8.12 7.36 15.73
CA GLY A 626 -9.07 6.57 14.96
C GLY A 626 -10.01 7.45 14.14
N ALA A 627 -10.10 7.15 12.84
CA ALA A 627 -11.07 7.75 11.92
C ALA A 627 -12.49 7.64 12.49
N GLY A 628 -13.22 8.75 12.54
CA GLY A 628 -14.55 8.84 13.18
C GLY A 628 -14.60 8.53 14.70
N LEU A 629 -13.45 8.41 15.38
CA LEU A 629 -13.36 8.18 16.84
C LEU A 629 -12.74 9.35 17.59
N THR A 630 -11.66 9.93 17.06
CA THR A 630 -10.87 10.97 17.74
C THR A 630 -10.95 12.34 17.07
N ASP A 631 -11.94 12.57 16.19
CA ASP A 631 -12.15 13.87 15.51
C ASP A 631 -10.91 14.36 14.75
N GLY A 632 -10.20 13.44 14.08
CA GLY A 632 -8.96 13.72 13.34
C GLY A 632 -7.77 14.13 14.21
N LYS A 633 -7.86 14.02 15.55
CA LYS A 633 -6.79 14.42 16.47
C LYS A 633 -6.06 13.20 16.99
N ILE A 634 -4.73 13.30 17.03
CA ILE A 634 -3.88 12.35 17.76
C ILE A 634 -3.94 12.72 19.25
N LEU A 635 -4.46 11.80 20.06
CA LEU A 635 -4.49 11.96 21.51
C LEU A 635 -3.17 11.45 22.09
N ILE A 636 -2.33 12.38 22.55
CA ILE A 636 -1.02 12.08 23.14
C ILE A 636 -1.13 12.03 24.66
N GLN A 637 -0.72 10.91 25.26
CA GLN A 637 -0.60 10.75 26.70
C GLN A 637 0.85 10.49 27.09
N ASN A 638 1.48 11.46 27.76
CA ASN A 638 2.78 11.29 28.38
C ASN A 638 2.66 10.47 29.68
N VAL A 639 3.45 9.42 29.81
CA VAL A 639 3.49 8.56 31.01
C VAL A 639 4.85 8.60 31.73
N GLY A 640 5.82 9.36 31.22
CA GLY A 640 7.06 9.68 31.91
C GLY A 640 8.04 8.49 31.93
N THR A 641 8.51 8.09 33.10
CA THR A 641 9.45 6.98 33.28
C THR A 641 8.70 5.69 33.62
N VAL A 642 9.00 4.60 32.91
CA VAL A 642 8.49 3.25 33.22
C VAL A 642 9.66 2.37 33.66
N GLY A 643 9.62 1.85 34.88
CA GLY A 643 10.68 1.03 35.44
C GLY A 643 10.88 -0.31 34.73
N PRO A 644 12.01 -1.01 34.97
CA PRO A 644 12.26 -2.35 34.41
C PRO A 644 11.12 -3.31 34.74
N LYS A 645 10.61 -4.04 33.74
CA LYS A 645 9.51 -5.02 33.88
C LYS A 645 8.19 -4.47 34.44
N GLN A 646 8.10 -3.15 34.65
CA GLN A 646 6.91 -2.46 35.15
C GLN A 646 5.84 -2.38 34.06
N GLU A 647 4.58 -2.48 34.47
CA GLU A 647 3.43 -2.23 33.61
C GLU A 647 2.97 -0.77 33.77
N VAL A 648 2.69 -0.11 32.66
CA VAL A 648 2.03 1.19 32.61
C VAL A 648 0.59 1.03 32.13
N LYS A 649 -0.33 1.75 32.77
CA LYS A 649 -1.76 1.78 32.43
C LYS A 649 -2.26 3.20 32.40
N TYR A 650 -3.08 3.55 31.40
CA TYR A 650 -3.82 4.79 31.39
C TYR A 650 -5.18 4.62 30.70
N THR A 651 -6.08 5.58 30.91
CA THR A 651 -7.40 5.61 30.28
C THR A 651 -7.48 6.84 29.39
N VAL A 652 -7.85 6.64 28.13
CA VAL A 652 -8.15 7.71 27.18
C VAL A 652 -9.66 7.85 27.01
N GLU A 653 -10.15 9.08 26.88
CA GLU A 653 -11.54 9.37 26.52
C GLU A 653 -11.61 9.95 25.10
N PHE A 654 -12.58 9.51 24.32
CA PHE A 654 -12.86 10.01 22.98
C PHE A 654 -14.37 9.97 22.69
N THR A 655 -14.82 10.52 21.56
CA THR A 655 -16.24 10.62 21.21
C THR A 655 -16.44 10.20 19.75
N PRO A 656 -17.00 9.02 19.50
CA PRO A 656 -17.29 8.56 18.15
C PRO A 656 -18.25 9.51 17.43
N THR A 657 -17.94 9.88 16.19
CA THR A 657 -18.74 10.81 15.37
C THR A 657 -19.51 10.11 14.26
N SER A 658 -19.31 8.80 14.06
CA SER A 658 -19.94 8.04 12.98
C SER A 658 -20.20 6.59 13.39
N THR A 659 -21.26 5.99 12.83
CA THR A 659 -21.68 4.60 13.09
C THR A 659 -20.85 3.58 12.30
N GLY A 660 -20.95 2.32 12.71
CA GLY A 660 -20.33 1.16 12.07
C GLY A 660 -18.97 0.79 12.66
N SER A 661 -18.31 -0.18 12.03
CA SER A 661 -16.98 -0.64 12.43
C SER A 661 -15.93 0.47 12.28
N ARG A 662 -15.17 0.73 13.35
CA ARG A 662 -14.08 1.69 13.43
C ARG A 662 -12.89 1.07 14.14
N THR A 663 -11.69 1.52 13.82
CA THR A 663 -10.45 1.02 14.43
C THR A 663 -9.80 2.10 15.27
N LEU A 664 -9.56 1.80 16.54
CA LEU A 664 -8.73 2.59 17.43
C LEU A 664 -7.29 2.08 17.33
N THR A 665 -6.39 2.89 16.81
CA THR A 665 -4.95 2.57 16.71
C THR A 665 -4.21 3.23 17.86
N VAL A 666 -3.27 2.49 18.44
CA VAL A 666 -2.43 2.93 19.55
C VAL A 666 -0.96 2.69 19.18
N ASP A 667 -0.13 3.68 19.45
CA ASP A 667 1.32 3.62 19.33
C ASP A 667 1.97 3.96 20.67
N PHE A 668 3.09 3.31 20.98
CA PHE A 668 3.90 3.60 22.15
C PHE A 668 5.35 3.84 21.74
N ASP A 669 5.89 4.94 22.25
CA ASP A 669 7.28 5.35 22.05
C ASP A 669 7.93 5.81 23.35
N SER A 670 9.25 5.68 23.38
CA SER A 670 10.16 6.02 24.47
C SER A 670 11.56 6.24 23.91
N ASP A 671 12.53 6.51 24.77
CA ASP A 671 13.95 6.63 24.41
C ASP A 671 14.55 5.34 23.81
N LYS A 672 14.09 4.15 24.23
CA LYS A 672 14.68 2.85 23.83
C LYS A 672 13.73 1.93 23.07
N LEU A 673 12.43 2.01 23.37
CA LEU A 673 11.39 1.29 22.63
C LEU A 673 10.55 2.28 21.84
N SER A 674 10.40 1.99 20.57
CA SER A 674 9.60 2.76 19.61
C SER A 674 8.85 1.82 18.69
N ASN A 675 7.84 2.36 18.01
CA ASN A 675 7.04 1.63 17.03
C ASN A 675 6.35 0.38 17.62
N ILE A 676 5.83 0.49 18.84
CA ILE A 676 5.01 -0.56 19.44
C ILE A 676 3.55 -0.24 19.14
N LYS A 677 2.94 -1.01 18.24
CA LYS A 677 1.58 -0.76 17.73
C LYS A 677 0.59 -1.73 18.36
N GLY A 678 -0.61 -1.23 18.63
CA GLY A 678 -1.79 -2.01 18.98
C GLY A 678 -3.02 -1.43 18.31
N TYR A 679 -4.08 -2.23 18.18
CA TYR A 679 -5.36 -1.72 17.69
C TYR A 679 -6.54 -2.46 18.30
N LEU A 680 -7.70 -1.82 18.26
CA LEU A 680 -8.97 -2.40 18.66
C LEU A 680 -10.05 -2.00 17.65
N ASN A 681 -10.74 -2.99 17.10
CA ASN A 681 -11.94 -2.76 16.30
C ASN A 681 -13.16 -2.58 17.21
N ILE A 682 -13.94 -1.54 16.93
CA ILE A 682 -15.06 -1.08 17.73
C ILE A 682 -16.27 -0.90 16.79
N GLU A 683 -17.37 -1.58 17.10
CA GLU A 683 -18.63 -1.39 16.39
C GLU A 683 -19.42 -0.25 17.04
N ILE A 684 -19.52 0.91 16.36
CA ILE A 684 -20.23 2.09 16.88
C ILE A 684 -21.72 2.03 16.51
N LYS A 685 -22.58 2.06 17.52
CA LYS A 685 -24.05 2.09 17.34
C LYS A 685 -24.59 3.52 17.26
N GLU A 686 -25.83 3.67 16.81
CA GLU A 686 -26.57 4.94 16.88
C GLU A 686 -26.76 5.46 18.32
#